data_AF-A0A2S5GA97-F1
#
_entry.id   AF-A0A2S5GA97-F1
#
_cell.length_a   1.000
_cell.length_b   1.000
_cell.length_c   1.000
_cell.angle_alpha   90.00
_cell.angle_beta   90.00
_cell.angle_gamma   90.00
#
_symmetry.space_group_name_H-M   'P 1'
#
loop_
_entity.id
_entity.type
_entity.pdbx_description
1 polymer ?
#
loop_
_entity_poly.entity_id
_entity_poly.type
_entity_poly.pdbx_seq_one_letter_code
_entity_poly.pdbx_strand_id
1 'polypeptide(L)'
;MNKKRWFAISGAALLIGSLWTLLYYMQPAVAGLAKSDEAAYVFSDKEWTLHFTRALNKETITEDSVYVLSKENERIPVQMTLNKEGTLLSIASPEKGYANLQEYTLHLSDAIKSKLGLGIRGTRAISFQVVDDLPTVESEEYLKKYFAALLEKEKNQQRDFSTTDNAETLDDSAFSASDTSGAAAEESGGGDFSETNNQVEGVSESDIVQTDGNYIYHINSDENISIVEAKQYPDSPAAAGTISFEGNFYPTQLFLKDQKLIVLGEEWNAYPEQTTRGSDFVIDQGATIAKIYDITSPDKPELIREVGAEGYFSNARMIDEHLYFITTLQPQIWLMEKQPDMELRPRTWDSQNEDEFTPVDVKDIKIIPENEQSQYSIITAVNVNDLESPAATETYLGSSGQVYMSENNLYLANSSGPFTIMPIDIMPAGGGNSETSIYKFAIDGLNVKFMAKGTVKGGILNQFSMDEHNGNFRVATTEGNTFGENRDSLNHLFILNENMEQIGSVEGLAKGERIYSARFLGDKAYMVTFRETDPLFVIDTKNPEAPEVLGELKIPGFSTYLHPLDENHLIGFGVDTELFNSETAGDPPMVRQTGMKISLFDITDFSNPKEKDIEIIGGAGTYSTLMHDHKSLFRHKERSLFGFPVSVYEQKDIKSEINFVNQGAMLYTITAENGIQLVKEIWNEKQEGEIYEDWETQVQRLLYIDNTLYTVRRNGIEAHELN
;
A
#
# COMPACT_ATOMS: atom_id res chain seq x y z
N MET A 1 -67.96 -23.28 -17.80
CA MET A 1 -66.62 -23.71 -17.32
C MET A 1 -66.37 -23.05 -15.97
N ASN A 2 -66.07 -23.81 -14.92
CA ASN A 2 -66.29 -23.41 -13.52
C ASN A 2 -65.16 -22.50 -12.98
N LYS A 3 -65.44 -21.34 -12.38
CA LYS A 3 -64.43 -20.38 -11.84
C LYS A 3 -63.41 -21.05 -10.91
N LYS A 4 -63.84 -22.08 -10.15
CA LYS A 4 -62.95 -22.90 -9.30
C LYS A 4 -61.85 -23.65 -10.08
N ARG A 5 -62.11 -24.06 -11.33
CA ARG A 5 -61.09 -24.69 -12.19
C ARG A 5 -60.05 -23.68 -12.66
N TRP A 6 -60.45 -22.44 -12.95
CA TRP A 6 -59.52 -21.36 -13.33
C TRP A 6 -58.60 -20.98 -12.17
N PHE A 7 -59.13 -20.82 -10.95
CA PHE A 7 -58.31 -20.58 -9.76
C PHE A 7 -57.36 -21.75 -9.45
N ALA A 8 -57.80 -22.99 -9.63
CA ALA A 8 -56.93 -24.16 -9.45
C ALA A 8 -55.82 -24.23 -10.51
N ILE A 9 -56.12 -23.90 -11.77
CA ILE A 9 -55.13 -23.87 -12.86
C ILE A 9 -54.14 -22.72 -12.65
N SER A 10 -54.61 -21.53 -12.29
CA SER A 10 -53.73 -20.37 -11.99
C SER A 10 -52.87 -20.62 -10.75
N GLY A 11 -53.43 -21.24 -9.71
CA GLY A 11 -52.66 -21.65 -8.52
C GLY A 11 -51.60 -22.70 -8.82
N ALA A 12 -51.93 -23.70 -9.65
CA ALA A 12 -50.96 -24.70 -10.12
C ALA A 12 -49.87 -24.08 -11.00
N ALA A 13 -50.22 -23.15 -11.89
CA ALA A 13 -49.25 -22.45 -12.73
C ALA A 13 -48.31 -21.57 -11.91
N LEU A 14 -48.81 -20.89 -10.87
CA LEU A 14 -47.97 -20.13 -9.94
C LEU A 14 -47.05 -21.04 -9.13
N LEU A 15 -47.54 -22.18 -8.63
CA LEU A 15 -46.72 -23.16 -7.90
C LEU A 15 -45.64 -23.79 -8.78
N ILE A 16 -45.97 -24.12 -10.03
CA ILE A 16 -45.02 -24.64 -11.01
C ILE A 16 -43.99 -23.55 -11.34
N GLY A 17 -44.43 -22.30 -11.56
CA GLY A 17 -43.54 -21.16 -11.78
C GLY A 17 -42.60 -20.92 -10.60
N SER A 18 -43.11 -20.96 -9.36
CA SER A 18 -42.29 -20.80 -8.15
C SER A 18 -41.33 -21.97 -7.92
N LEU A 19 -41.71 -23.18 -8.31
CA LEU A 19 -40.85 -24.35 -8.21
C LEU A 19 -39.73 -24.29 -9.27
N TRP A 20 -40.04 -23.83 -10.49
CA TRP A 20 -39.05 -23.60 -11.54
C TRP A 20 -38.07 -22.49 -11.19
N THR A 21 -38.54 -21.37 -10.62
CA THR A 21 -37.63 -20.31 -10.15
C THR A 21 -36.77 -20.81 -8.99
N LEU A 22 -37.33 -21.55 -8.04
CA LEU A 22 -36.57 -22.17 -6.96
C LEU A 22 -35.49 -23.11 -7.52
N LEU A 23 -35.84 -24.01 -8.44
CA LEU A 23 -34.90 -24.92 -9.08
C LEU A 23 -33.80 -24.19 -9.87
N TYR A 24 -34.15 -23.09 -10.55
CA TYR A 24 -33.20 -22.24 -11.27
C TYR A 24 -32.18 -21.59 -10.32
N TYR A 25 -32.60 -21.03 -9.19
CA TYR A 25 -31.70 -20.46 -8.18
C TYR A 25 -30.97 -21.53 -7.34
N MET A 26 -31.36 -22.79 -7.43
CA MET A 26 -30.64 -23.94 -6.88
C MET A 26 -29.59 -24.51 -7.84
N GLN A 27 -29.58 -24.11 -9.12
CA GLN A 27 -28.51 -24.47 -10.04
C GLN A 27 -27.22 -23.75 -9.65
N PRO A 28 -26.07 -24.45 -9.65
CA PRO A 28 -24.77 -23.82 -9.47
C PRO A 28 -24.51 -22.87 -10.64
N ALA A 29 -23.95 -21.72 -10.32
CA ALA A 29 -23.48 -20.72 -11.27
C ALA A 29 -22.16 -20.17 -10.75
N VAL A 30 -21.23 -19.84 -11.66
CA VAL A 30 -20.02 -19.11 -11.29
C VAL A 30 -20.42 -17.70 -10.87
N ALA A 31 -19.98 -17.27 -9.70
CA ALA A 31 -20.19 -15.93 -9.15
C ALA A 31 -19.18 -14.95 -9.75
N GLY A 32 -19.57 -13.69 -9.93
CA GLY A 32 -18.65 -12.60 -10.25
C GLY A 32 -18.16 -12.50 -11.70
N LEU A 33 -18.40 -13.49 -12.58
CA LEU A 33 -18.03 -13.39 -13.99
C LEU A 33 -18.94 -12.39 -14.73
N ALA A 34 -18.35 -11.29 -15.19
CA ALA A 34 -19.00 -10.37 -16.12
C ALA A 34 -19.25 -11.07 -17.47
N LYS A 35 -20.33 -10.70 -18.16
CA LYS A 35 -20.54 -11.11 -19.55
C LYS A 35 -19.70 -10.19 -20.44
N SER A 36 -18.54 -10.65 -20.85
CA SER A 36 -17.76 -10.00 -21.91
C SER A 36 -17.70 -10.91 -23.13
N ASP A 37 -17.91 -10.33 -24.32
CA ASP A 37 -17.69 -11.01 -25.59
C ASP A 37 -16.21 -10.94 -26.04
N GLU A 38 -15.38 -10.14 -25.34
CA GLU A 38 -13.95 -9.96 -25.62
C GLU A 38 -13.10 -10.84 -24.69
N ALA A 39 -11.99 -11.38 -25.24
CA ALA A 39 -11.08 -12.25 -24.51
C ALA A 39 -10.31 -11.46 -23.45
N ALA A 40 -10.21 -12.00 -22.23
CA ALA A 40 -9.40 -11.40 -21.17
C ALA A 40 -7.90 -11.62 -21.45
N TYR A 41 -7.07 -10.60 -21.26
CA TYR A 41 -5.62 -10.76 -21.26
C TYR A 41 -5.17 -11.45 -19.97
N VAL A 42 -4.32 -12.47 -20.11
CA VAL A 42 -3.75 -13.24 -19.00
C VAL A 42 -2.29 -13.58 -19.28
N PHE A 43 -1.50 -13.80 -18.23
CA PHE A 43 -0.12 -14.29 -18.39
C PHE A 43 -0.09 -15.80 -18.66
N SER A 44 1.06 -16.31 -19.09
CA SER A 44 1.24 -17.72 -19.51
C SER A 44 1.04 -18.72 -18.37
N ASP A 45 1.21 -18.30 -17.13
CA ASP A 45 1.03 -19.08 -15.91
C ASP A 45 -0.39 -19.06 -15.35
N LYS A 46 -1.35 -18.40 -16.03
CA LYS A 46 -2.71 -18.15 -15.53
C LYS A 46 -3.38 -19.35 -14.86
N GLU A 47 -3.67 -19.20 -13.58
CA GLU A 47 -4.58 -20.06 -12.83
C GLU A 47 -5.98 -19.44 -12.74
N TRP A 48 -7.00 -20.29 -12.85
CA TRP A 48 -8.40 -19.88 -12.71
C TRP A 48 -8.96 -20.34 -11.38
N THR A 49 -9.49 -19.40 -10.61
CA THR A 49 -10.21 -19.68 -9.37
C THR A 49 -11.67 -19.31 -9.54
N LEU A 50 -12.54 -20.32 -9.70
CA LEU A 50 -13.96 -20.14 -9.98
C LEU A 50 -14.80 -20.40 -8.72
N HIS A 51 -15.45 -19.34 -8.23
CA HIS A 51 -16.39 -19.42 -7.12
C HIS A 51 -17.78 -19.81 -7.61
N PHE A 52 -18.33 -20.90 -7.10
CA PHE A 52 -19.68 -21.36 -7.40
C PHE A 52 -20.66 -21.00 -6.28
N THR A 53 -21.81 -20.47 -6.68
CA THR A 53 -22.95 -20.13 -5.79
C THR A 53 -23.52 -21.32 -5.01
N ARG A 54 -23.19 -22.56 -5.40
CA ARG A 54 -23.63 -23.81 -4.78
C ARG A 54 -22.53 -24.87 -4.87
N ALA A 55 -22.47 -25.76 -3.87
CA ALA A 55 -21.50 -26.85 -3.84
C ALA A 55 -21.68 -27.85 -5.00
N LEU A 56 -20.57 -28.11 -5.70
CA LEU A 56 -20.46 -29.05 -6.81
C LEU A 56 -20.30 -30.50 -6.32
N ASN A 57 -20.68 -31.44 -7.18
CA ASN A 57 -20.34 -32.85 -7.02
C ASN A 57 -18.93 -33.07 -7.60
N LYS A 58 -17.97 -33.41 -6.72
CA LYS A 58 -16.57 -33.68 -7.09
C LYS A 58 -16.42 -34.75 -8.17
N GLU A 59 -17.29 -35.76 -8.20
CA GLU A 59 -17.26 -36.83 -9.21
C GLU A 59 -17.58 -36.33 -10.63
N THR A 60 -18.22 -35.18 -10.74
CA THR A 60 -18.58 -34.57 -12.03
C THR A 60 -17.51 -33.61 -12.55
N ILE A 61 -16.48 -33.32 -11.75
CA ILE A 61 -15.33 -32.49 -12.13
C ILE A 61 -14.28 -33.41 -12.74
N THR A 62 -14.34 -33.51 -14.05
CA THR A 62 -13.51 -34.35 -14.91
C THR A 62 -12.95 -33.51 -16.06
N GLU A 63 -11.95 -34.04 -16.76
CA GLU A 63 -11.40 -33.40 -17.96
C GLU A 63 -12.52 -33.07 -18.96
N ASP A 64 -13.51 -33.95 -19.16
CA ASP A 64 -14.63 -33.72 -20.09
C ASP A 64 -15.63 -32.67 -19.60
N SER A 65 -15.63 -32.38 -18.31
CA SER A 65 -16.51 -31.39 -17.72
C SER A 65 -15.92 -29.98 -17.77
N VAL A 66 -14.59 -29.86 -17.65
CA VAL A 66 -13.84 -28.62 -17.54
C VAL A 66 -12.55 -28.80 -18.34
N TYR A 67 -12.39 -28.04 -19.41
CA TYR A 67 -11.25 -28.16 -20.31
C TYR A 67 -10.94 -26.84 -21.01
N VAL A 68 -9.68 -26.69 -21.43
CA VAL A 68 -9.24 -25.56 -22.23
C VAL A 68 -9.03 -26.00 -23.68
N LEU A 69 -9.49 -25.20 -24.63
CA LEU A 69 -9.22 -25.37 -26.06
C LEU A 69 -8.38 -24.21 -26.60
N SER A 70 -7.44 -24.49 -27.49
CA SER A 70 -6.82 -23.46 -28.33
C SER A 70 -7.79 -22.97 -29.42
N LYS A 71 -7.43 -21.90 -30.12
CA LYS A 71 -8.14 -21.39 -31.31
C LYS A 71 -8.35 -22.46 -32.39
N GLU A 72 -7.43 -23.39 -32.54
CA GLU A 72 -7.48 -24.53 -33.47
C GLU A 72 -8.34 -25.70 -32.94
N ASN A 73 -8.99 -25.55 -31.78
CA ASN A 73 -9.72 -26.58 -31.04
C ASN A 73 -8.83 -27.73 -30.54
N GLU A 74 -7.54 -27.49 -30.32
CA GLU A 74 -6.66 -28.45 -29.65
C GLU A 74 -6.90 -28.39 -28.15
N ARG A 75 -7.01 -29.55 -27.51
CA ARG A 75 -7.28 -29.63 -26.07
C ARG A 75 -6.00 -29.46 -25.28
N ILE A 76 -6.01 -28.46 -24.40
CA ILE A 76 -4.91 -28.17 -23.50
C ILE A 76 -5.16 -28.91 -22.18
N PRO A 77 -4.23 -29.76 -21.73
CA PRO A 77 -4.38 -30.45 -20.45
C PRO A 77 -4.29 -29.44 -19.31
N VAL A 78 -5.24 -29.54 -18.37
CA VAL A 78 -5.29 -28.69 -17.16
C VAL A 78 -5.55 -29.56 -15.94
N GLN A 79 -4.95 -29.19 -14.81
CA GLN A 79 -5.23 -29.84 -13.53
C GLN A 79 -6.31 -29.07 -12.78
N MET A 80 -7.18 -29.79 -12.08
CA MET A 80 -8.32 -29.19 -11.39
C MET A 80 -8.38 -29.64 -9.94
N THR A 81 -8.57 -28.68 -9.04
CA THR A 81 -8.72 -28.93 -7.61
C THR A 81 -10.00 -28.26 -7.11
N LEU A 82 -10.84 -29.03 -6.42
CA LEU A 82 -12.05 -28.53 -5.77
C LEU A 82 -11.81 -28.46 -4.26
N ASN A 83 -12.12 -27.32 -3.64
CA ASN A 83 -12.01 -27.15 -2.18
C ASN A 83 -12.94 -28.11 -1.41
N LYS A 84 -12.75 -28.18 -0.09
CA LYS A 84 -13.51 -29.10 0.78
C LYS A 84 -15.01 -28.81 0.77
N GLU A 85 -15.38 -27.55 0.69
CA GLU A 85 -16.76 -27.06 0.68
C GLU A 85 -17.47 -27.40 -0.64
N GLY A 86 -16.69 -27.58 -1.72
CA GLY A 86 -17.16 -27.86 -3.07
C GLY A 86 -17.60 -26.61 -3.84
N THR A 87 -17.27 -25.42 -3.36
CA THR A 87 -17.70 -24.13 -3.91
C THR A 87 -16.59 -23.37 -4.63
N LEU A 88 -15.34 -23.81 -4.52
CA LEU A 88 -14.19 -23.19 -5.17
C LEU A 88 -13.49 -24.22 -6.05
N LEU A 89 -13.45 -23.97 -7.36
CA LEU A 89 -12.74 -24.78 -8.34
C LEU A 89 -11.51 -24.02 -8.82
N SER A 90 -10.32 -24.55 -8.54
CA SER A 90 -9.05 -24.05 -9.06
C SER A 90 -8.63 -24.86 -10.27
N ILE A 91 -8.17 -24.20 -11.32
CA ILE A 91 -7.70 -24.80 -12.58
C ILE A 91 -6.30 -24.28 -12.82
N ALA A 92 -5.30 -25.14 -12.69
CA ALA A 92 -3.90 -24.80 -12.89
C ALA A 92 -3.58 -24.67 -14.38
N SER A 93 -2.64 -23.80 -14.70
CA SER A 93 -2.03 -23.72 -16.03
C SER A 93 -1.26 -25.01 -16.36
N PRO A 94 -0.96 -25.27 -17.65
CA PRO A 94 -0.05 -26.34 -18.04
C PRO A 94 1.34 -26.15 -17.40
N GLU A 95 2.07 -27.24 -17.18
CA GLU A 95 3.41 -27.19 -16.54
C GLU A 95 4.42 -26.27 -17.26
N LYS A 96 4.24 -26.04 -18.57
CA LYS A 96 5.07 -25.13 -19.38
C LYS A 96 4.41 -23.77 -19.64
N GLY A 97 3.30 -23.48 -18.97
CA GLY A 97 2.42 -22.38 -19.28
C GLY A 97 1.66 -22.55 -20.60
N TYR A 98 0.77 -21.61 -20.87
CA TYR A 98 0.14 -21.45 -22.18
C TYR A 98 1.10 -20.77 -23.16
N ALA A 99 0.99 -21.09 -24.45
CA ALA A 99 1.81 -20.43 -25.47
C ALA A 99 1.36 -18.96 -25.66
N ASN A 100 2.34 -18.06 -25.72
CA ASN A 100 2.15 -16.62 -25.90
C ASN A 100 1.47 -16.24 -27.24
N LEU A 101 0.73 -15.13 -27.21
CA LEU A 101 -0.03 -14.54 -28.32
C LEU A 101 -1.03 -15.52 -28.95
N GLN A 102 -1.50 -16.47 -28.16
CA GLN A 102 -2.55 -17.41 -28.55
C GLN A 102 -3.83 -17.14 -27.77
N GLU A 103 -4.96 -17.40 -28.43
CA GLU A 103 -6.28 -17.38 -27.82
C GLU A 103 -6.68 -18.77 -27.37
N TYR A 104 -7.28 -18.84 -26.19
CA TYR A 104 -7.81 -20.06 -25.62
C TYR A 104 -9.23 -19.82 -25.10
N THR A 105 -9.98 -20.91 -24.95
CA THR A 105 -11.29 -20.90 -24.30
C THR A 105 -11.34 -21.92 -23.18
N LEU A 106 -11.60 -21.47 -21.95
CA LEU A 106 -11.95 -22.34 -20.84
C LEU A 106 -13.43 -22.70 -20.93
N HIS A 107 -13.74 -23.98 -21.05
CA HIS A 107 -15.09 -24.50 -21.14
C HIS A 107 -15.56 -25.13 -19.84
N LEU A 108 -16.78 -24.79 -19.43
CA LEU A 108 -17.53 -25.44 -18.35
C LEU A 108 -18.78 -26.08 -18.96
N SER A 109 -18.80 -27.41 -19.03
CA SER A 109 -19.89 -28.13 -19.70
C SER A 109 -21.09 -28.41 -18.78
N ASP A 110 -22.20 -28.83 -19.39
CA ASP A 110 -23.40 -29.31 -18.70
C ASP A 110 -23.19 -30.59 -17.87
N ALA A 111 -22.03 -31.25 -18.02
CA ALA A 111 -21.68 -32.42 -17.21
C ALA A 111 -21.45 -32.06 -15.74
N ILE A 112 -21.01 -30.83 -15.45
CA ILE A 112 -20.83 -30.33 -14.08
C ILE A 112 -22.18 -30.30 -13.37
N LYS A 113 -22.28 -30.98 -12.23
CA LYS A 113 -23.50 -31.01 -11.41
C LYS A 113 -23.24 -30.49 -10.00
N SER A 114 -24.28 -29.92 -9.39
CA SER A 114 -24.30 -29.73 -7.92
C SER A 114 -24.42 -31.06 -7.19
N LYS A 115 -24.23 -31.04 -5.86
CA LYS A 115 -24.54 -32.20 -4.99
C LYS A 115 -26.00 -32.69 -5.13
N LEU A 116 -26.91 -31.86 -5.64
CA LEU A 116 -28.31 -32.21 -5.90
C LEU A 116 -28.55 -32.70 -7.34
N GLY A 117 -27.50 -32.86 -8.16
CA GLY A 117 -27.61 -33.33 -9.53
C GLY A 117 -28.07 -32.28 -10.55
N LEU A 118 -28.16 -31.01 -10.14
CA LEU A 118 -28.55 -29.91 -11.04
C LEU A 118 -27.35 -29.43 -11.85
N GLY A 119 -27.53 -29.24 -13.16
CA GLY A 119 -26.48 -28.71 -14.04
C GLY A 119 -26.18 -27.23 -13.80
N ILE A 120 -25.00 -26.78 -14.24
CA ILE A 120 -24.59 -25.38 -14.15
C ILE A 120 -25.43 -24.46 -15.03
N ARG A 121 -25.64 -23.22 -14.58
CA ARG A 121 -26.26 -22.14 -15.36
C ARG A 121 -25.31 -20.95 -15.50
N GLY A 122 -25.60 -20.06 -16.43
CA GLY A 122 -24.76 -18.86 -16.67
C GLY A 122 -23.61 -19.14 -17.63
N THR A 123 -22.47 -18.47 -17.41
CA THR A 123 -21.27 -18.53 -18.26
C THR A 123 -20.68 -19.94 -18.31
N ARG A 124 -20.36 -20.39 -19.54
CA ARG A 124 -19.87 -21.76 -19.84
C ARG A 124 -18.63 -21.78 -20.72
N ALA A 125 -18.21 -20.62 -21.18
CA ALA A 125 -17.01 -20.43 -21.98
C ALA A 125 -16.41 -19.10 -21.55
N ILE A 126 -15.11 -19.10 -21.26
CA ILE A 126 -14.34 -17.91 -20.90
C ILE A 126 -13.19 -17.85 -21.88
N SER A 127 -13.24 -16.88 -22.79
CA SER A 127 -12.16 -16.64 -23.76
C SER A 127 -11.06 -15.83 -23.11
N PHE A 128 -9.81 -16.20 -23.37
CA PHE A 128 -8.64 -15.47 -22.89
C PHE A 128 -7.51 -15.49 -23.91
N GLN A 129 -6.69 -14.45 -23.89
CA GLN A 129 -5.50 -14.32 -24.72
C GLN A 129 -4.27 -14.24 -23.83
N VAL A 130 -3.27 -15.04 -24.17
CA VAL A 130 -2.04 -15.13 -23.40
C VAL A 130 -1.03 -14.11 -23.92
N VAL A 131 -0.44 -13.35 -23.01
CA VAL A 131 0.55 -12.32 -23.30
C VAL A 131 1.77 -12.47 -22.40
N ASP A 132 2.97 -12.29 -22.97
CA ASP A 132 4.25 -12.24 -22.21
C ASP A 132 4.63 -10.81 -21.80
N ASP A 133 3.94 -9.80 -22.33
CA ASP A 133 4.15 -8.38 -22.05
C ASP A 133 2.80 -7.67 -21.87
N LEU A 134 2.81 -6.44 -21.36
CA LEU A 134 1.60 -5.68 -21.13
C LEU A 134 0.95 -5.26 -22.46
N PRO A 135 -0.30 -5.69 -22.75
CA PRO A 135 -0.98 -5.29 -23.97
C PRO A 135 -1.34 -3.82 -23.91
N THR A 136 -1.32 -3.14 -25.05
CA THR A 136 -1.75 -1.74 -25.16
C THR A 136 -3.25 -1.64 -25.37
N VAL A 137 -3.87 -0.59 -24.85
CA VAL A 137 -5.27 -0.27 -25.14
C VAL A 137 -5.44 0.00 -26.63
N GLU A 138 -6.33 -0.75 -27.27
CA GLU A 138 -6.50 -0.72 -28.73
C GLU A 138 -7.24 0.53 -29.22
N SER A 139 -8.18 1.04 -28.41
CA SER A 139 -9.05 2.16 -28.79
C SER A 139 -9.79 2.76 -27.60
N GLU A 140 -10.33 3.98 -27.78
CA GLU A 140 -11.26 4.57 -26.81
C GLU A 140 -12.55 3.74 -26.64
N GLU A 141 -12.99 3.04 -27.69
CA GLU A 141 -14.14 2.15 -27.63
C GLU A 141 -13.89 0.97 -26.68
N TYR A 142 -12.66 0.44 -26.67
CA TYR A 142 -12.24 -0.59 -25.72
C TYR A 142 -12.37 -0.08 -24.28
N LEU A 143 -11.86 1.11 -23.97
CA LEU A 143 -11.99 1.70 -22.62
C LEU A 143 -13.45 1.88 -22.21
N LYS A 144 -14.31 2.38 -23.12
CA LYS A 144 -15.75 2.51 -22.85
C LYS A 144 -16.39 1.16 -22.51
N LYS A 145 -16.06 0.09 -23.25
CA LYS A 145 -16.58 -1.25 -22.95
C LYS A 145 -16.03 -1.80 -21.64
N TYR A 146 -14.73 -1.64 -21.39
CA TYR A 146 -14.05 -2.08 -20.17
C TYR A 146 -14.71 -1.46 -18.93
N PHE A 147 -14.81 -0.13 -18.86
CA PHE A 147 -15.42 0.55 -17.72
C PHE A 147 -16.93 0.34 -17.63
N ALA A 148 -17.65 0.18 -18.75
CA ALA A 148 -19.06 -0.19 -18.71
C ALA A 148 -19.28 -1.58 -18.09
N ALA A 149 -18.40 -2.55 -18.38
CA ALA A 149 -18.44 -3.87 -17.78
C ALA A 149 -18.16 -3.83 -16.27
N LEU A 150 -17.19 -3.02 -15.83
CA LEU A 150 -16.92 -2.78 -14.40
C LEU A 150 -18.10 -2.12 -13.70
N LEU A 151 -18.71 -1.10 -14.31
CA LEU A 151 -19.89 -0.43 -13.76
C LEU A 151 -21.09 -1.38 -13.63
N GLU A 152 -21.30 -2.29 -14.59
CA GLU A 152 -22.35 -3.32 -14.48
C GLU A 152 -22.04 -4.30 -13.34
N LYS A 153 -20.78 -4.69 -13.16
CA LYS A 153 -20.33 -5.53 -12.06
C LYS A 153 -20.58 -4.87 -10.71
N GLU A 154 -20.19 -3.61 -10.52
CA GLU A 154 -20.44 -2.82 -9.30
C GLU A 154 -21.93 -2.75 -8.96
N LYS A 155 -22.79 -2.51 -9.97
CA LYS A 155 -24.25 -2.50 -9.78
C LYS A 155 -24.81 -3.85 -9.35
N ASN A 156 -24.31 -4.93 -9.94
CA ASN A 156 -24.74 -6.27 -9.57
C ASN A 156 -24.33 -6.61 -8.13
N GLN A 157 -23.11 -6.22 -7.73
CA GLN A 157 -22.65 -6.34 -6.34
C GLN A 157 -23.50 -5.51 -5.37
N GLN A 158 -23.80 -4.26 -5.69
CA GLN A 158 -24.68 -3.41 -4.86
C GLN A 158 -26.10 -3.96 -4.74
N ARG A 159 -26.66 -4.54 -5.82
CA ARG A 159 -27.99 -5.17 -5.79
C ARG A 159 -28.03 -6.44 -4.92
N ASP A 160 -26.96 -7.22 -4.93
CA ASP A 160 -26.82 -8.37 -4.04
C ASP A 160 -26.66 -7.91 -2.57
N PHE A 161 -25.90 -6.83 -2.32
CA PHE A 161 -25.77 -6.21 -1.01
C PHE A 161 -27.07 -5.58 -0.49
N SER A 162 -27.88 -4.91 -1.34
CA SER A 162 -29.14 -4.27 -0.91
C SER A 162 -30.24 -5.26 -0.48
N THR A 163 -30.03 -6.56 -0.66
CA THR A 163 -30.92 -7.61 -0.13
C THR A 163 -30.47 -8.15 1.23
N THR A 164 -29.33 -7.69 1.74
CA THR A 164 -28.71 -8.13 2.98
C THR A 164 -28.12 -6.90 3.71
N ASP A 165 -28.95 -6.31 4.58
CA ASP A 165 -28.62 -5.28 5.57
C ASP A 165 -28.36 -3.83 5.11
N ASN A 166 -29.17 -2.93 5.70
CA ASN A 166 -28.93 -1.49 5.76
C ASN A 166 -27.74 -1.23 6.68
N ALA A 167 -26.61 -0.80 6.14
CA ALA A 167 -25.57 -0.10 6.89
C ALA A 167 -25.13 1.12 6.07
N GLU A 168 -25.16 2.28 6.72
CA GLU A 168 -24.86 3.59 6.15
C GLU A 168 -23.40 3.65 5.69
N THR A 169 -23.19 4.17 4.48
CA THR A 169 -21.87 4.47 3.92
C THR A 169 -21.37 5.78 4.49
N LEU A 170 -20.33 5.73 5.32
CA LEU A 170 -19.48 6.88 5.60
C LEU A 170 -18.42 6.97 4.49
N ASP A 171 -18.30 8.18 3.95
CA ASP A 171 -17.25 8.66 3.07
C ASP A 171 -15.98 8.84 3.90
N ASP A 172 -14.85 8.28 3.48
CA ASP A 172 -13.54 8.63 4.04
C ASP A 172 -12.41 8.32 3.04
N SER A 173 -11.67 9.37 2.72
CA SER A 173 -10.42 9.39 1.97
C SER A 173 -9.28 8.87 2.86
N ALA A 174 -8.67 7.74 2.46
CA ALA A 174 -7.56 7.13 3.20
C ALA A 174 -6.22 7.40 2.52
N PHE A 175 -5.37 8.16 3.22
CA PHE A 175 -3.98 8.43 2.89
C PHE A 175 -3.08 7.21 3.14
N SER A 176 -2.10 7.02 2.25
CA SER A 176 -1.11 5.94 2.30
C SER A 176 0.04 6.29 3.26
N ALA A 177 0.41 5.34 4.13
CA ALA A 177 1.59 5.42 5.00
C ALA A 177 2.85 4.92 4.25
N SER A 178 3.96 5.67 4.37
CA SER A 178 5.27 5.40 3.72
C SER A 178 6.34 4.96 4.74
N ASP A 179 7.29 4.09 4.35
CA ASP A 179 7.98 3.16 5.28
C ASP A 179 9.47 2.76 4.95
N THR A 180 10.56 3.27 5.56
CA THR A 180 11.98 3.01 5.11
C THR A 180 13.01 2.16 5.89
N SER A 181 13.74 1.28 5.18
CA SER A 181 14.84 0.44 5.67
C SER A 181 16.33 0.73 5.34
N GLY A 182 17.00 1.64 6.06
CA GLY A 182 18.47 1.81 6.01
C GLY A 182 19.42 0.68 6.50
N ALA A 183 20.62 0.64 5.89
CA ALA A 183 22.01 0.66 6.45
C ALA A 183 22.96 0.48 5.23
N ALA A 184 23.99 1.30 4.91
CA ALA A 184 24.81 2.22 5.70
C ALA A 184 25.52 3.25 4.78
N ALA A 185 25.21 4.54 4.94
CA ALA A 185 25.75 5.62 4.11
C ALA A 185 27.29 5.79 4.17
N GLU A 186 27.91 5.88 2.99
CA GLU A 186 29.18 6.58 2.74
C GLU A 186 28.90 7.97 2.11
N GLU A 187 29.37 9.03 2.76
CA GLU A 187 29.20 10.42 2.32
C GLU A 187 30.17 10.81 1.19
N SER A 188 29.66 11.56 0.22
CA SER A 188 30.45 12.45 -0.64
C SER A 188 30.32 13.90 -0.18
N GLY A 189 31.31 14.38 0.58
CA GLY A 189 31.78 15.77 0.70
C GLY A 189 30.78 16.94 0.63
N GLY A 190 30.17 17.27 1.77
CA GLY A 190 29.46 18.52 2.15
C GLY A 190 29.48 18.64 3.68
N GLY A 191 28.93 19.69 4.31
CA GLY A 191 28.91 19.79 5.80
C GLY A 191 28.09 18.68 6.48
N ASP A 192 28.20 18.51 7.80
CA ASP A 192 27.50 17.46 8.57
C ASP A 192 26.07 17.91 8.92
N PHE A 193 25.05 17.35 8.26
CA PHE A 193 23.63 17.69 8.48
C PHE A 193 22.71 16.48 8.27
N SER A 194 21.45 16.60 8.70
CA SER A 194 20.45 15.53 8.57
C SER A 194 19.98 15.28 7.15
N GLU A 195 19.87 14.01 6.81
CA GLU A 195 19.18 13.52 5.62
C GLU A 195 17.88 12.79 6.00
N THR A 196 16.98 12.63 5.03
CA THR A 196 15.78 11.79 5.18
C THR A 196 16.17 10.35 5.50
N ASN A 197 15.46 9.73 6.45
CA ASN A 197 15.60 8.30 6.73
C ASN A 197 15.02 7.49 5.56
N ASN A 198 15.84 7.12 4.56
CA ASN A 198 15.44 6.49 3.28
C ASN A 198 15.38 4.94 3.30
N GLN A 199 14.59 4.34 2.39
CA GLN A 199 14.25 2.90 2.39
C GLN A 199 15.40 2.04 1.97
N VAL A 200 16.04 2.49 0.90
CA VAL A 200 17.09 1.78 0.23
C VAL A 200 18.19 2.82 0.05
N GLU A 201 19.42 2.41 0.31
CA GLU A 201 20.57 3.26 0.03
C GLU A 201 20.61 3.62 -1.47
N GLY A 202 20.98 4.86 -1.80
CA GLY A 202 20.96 5.36 -3.18
C GLY A 202 19.57 5.74 -3.72
N VAL A 203 18.49 5.43 -3.01
CA VAL A 203 17.12 5.77 -3.41
C VAL A 203 16.51 6.76 -2.40
N SER A 204 16.52 8.04 -2.76
CA SER A 204 15.98 9.10 -1.90
C SER A 204 14.46 9.09 -1.87
N GLU A 205 13.91 9.40 -0.70
CA GLU A 205 12.48 9.61 -0.48
C GLU A 205 12.14 11.07 -0.20
N SER A 206 10.93 11.45 -0.56
CA SER A 206 10.41 12.78 -0.24
C SER A 206 10.06 12.89 1.24
N ASP A 207 10.11 14.11 1.78
CA ASP A 207 9.65 14.40 3.13
C ASP A 207 9.00 15.79 3.20
N ILE A 208 8.38 16.15 4.32
CA ILE A 208 7.78 17.48 4.54
C ILE A 208 8.82 18.57 4.84
N VAL A 209 10.07 18.18 5.11
CA VAL A 209 11.20 19.06 5.38
C VAL A 209 12.47 18.54 4.74
N GLN A 210 13.29 19.45 4.21
CA GLN A 210 14.60 19.16 3.64
C GLN A 210 15.62 20.23 4.07
N THR A 211 16.92 19.91 4.02
CA THR A 211 17.99 20.88 4.30
C THR A 211 19.23 20.63 3.44
N ASP A 212 19.92 21.71 3.06
CA ASP A 212 21.24 21.69 2.40
C ASP A 212 22.40 21.99 3.38
N GLY A 213 22.12 22.01 4.69
CA GLY A 213 23.06 22.41 5.73
C GLY A 213 23.21 23.92 5.94
N ASN A 214 22.58 24.76 5.11
CA ASN A 214 22.54 26.23 5.31
C ASN A 214 21.11 26.76 5.47
N TYR A 215 20.15 26.10 4.85
CA TYR A 215 18.74 26.44 4.84
C TYR A 215 17.89 25.21 5.16
N ILE A 216 16.76 25.44 5.79
CA ILE A 216 15.71 24.45 6.04
C ILE A 216 14.49 24.85 5.22
N TYR A 217 14.01 23.92 4.39
CA TYR A 217 12.84 24.06 3.54
C TYR A 217 11.74 23.19 4.14
N HIS A 218 10.62 23.75 4.56
CA HIS A 218 9.51 22.96 5.12
C HIS A 218 8.15 23.46 4.66
N ILE A 219 7.20 22.53 4.57
CA ILE A 219 5.79 22.83 4.34
C ILE A 219 5.19 23.37 5.65
N ASN A 220 4.64 24.58 5.61
CA ASN A 220 4.09 25.26 6.79
C ASN A 220 2.56 25.12 6.91
N SER A 221 1.98 25.65 8.00
CA SER A 221 0.55 25.63 8.29
C SER A 221 -0.33 26.30 7.23
N ASP A 222 0.23 27.27 6.50
CA ASP A 222 -0.45 28.01 5.43
C ASP A 222 -0.30 27.33 4.06
N GLU A 223 0.17 26.07 4.02
CA GLU A 223 0.37 25.28 2.80
C GLU A 223 1.37 25.95 1.83
N ASN A 224 2.30 26.73 2.38
CA ASN A 224 3.41 27.34 1.65
C ASN A 224 4.72 26.62 2.01
N ILE A 225 5.78 26.86 1.21
CA ILE A 225 7.13 26.45 1.61
C ILE A 225 7.82 27.59 2.34
N SER A 226 8.11 27.41 3.61
CA SER A 226 8.96 28.29 4.40
C SER A 226 10.43 27.93 4.17
N ILE A 227 11.24 28.93 3.82
CA ILE A 227 12.69 28.79 3.68
C ILE A 227 13.35 29.56 4.82
N VAL A 228 14.11 28.86 5.65
CA VAL A 228 14.67 29.38 6.88
C VAL A 228 16.19 29.21 6.84
N GLU A 229 16.94 30.29 7.02
CA GLU A 229 18.38 30.25 7.21
C GLU A 229 18.70 29.58 8.55
N ALA A 230 19.47 28.51 8.49
CA ALA A 230 19.96 27.81 9.66
C ALA A 230 21.02 28.67 10.38
N LYS A 231 20.84 28.83 11.69
CA LYS A 231 21.80 29.52 12.56
C LYS A 231 22.26 28.56 13.64
N GLN A 232 23.55 28.61 13.97
CA GLN A 232 24.11 27.82 15.06
C GLN A 232 23.56 28.32 16.39
N TYR A 233 23.07 27.41 17.23
CA TYR A 233 22.57 27.73 18.57
C TYR A 233 23.64 28.50 19.38
N PRO A 234 23.29 29.57 20.12
CA PRO A 234 21.93 29.97 20.55
C PRO A 234 21.21 30.95 19.62
N ASP A 235 21.76 31.28 18.45
CA ASP A 235 21.07 32.17 17.52
C ASP A 235 19.84 31.46 16.93
N SER A 236 18.71 32.18 16.88
CA SER A 236 17.48 31.62 16.32
C SER A 236 17.53 31.54 14.80
N PRO A 237 16.86 30.54 14.18
CA PRO A 237 16.71 30.48 12.73
C PRO A 237 16.09 31.78 12.20
N ALA A 238 16.50 32.21 11.00
CA ALA A 238 16.03 33.45 10.40
C ALA A 238 15.21 33.16 9.14
N ALA A 239 14.07 33.82 8.95
CA ALA A 239 13.31 33.71 7.72
C ALA A 239 14.16 34.18 6.53
N ALA A 240 14.32 33.34 5.51
CA ALA A 240 15.08 33.64 4.31
C ALA A 240 14.17 33.90 3.11
N GLY A 241 13.12 33.09 2.95
CA GLY A 241 12.19 33.20 1.83
C GLY A 241 10.91 32.40 2.06
N THR A 242 9.98 32.54 1.13
CA THR A 242 8.73 31.76 1.11
C THR A 242 8.34 31.49 -0.33
N ILE A 243 7.89 30.28 -0.61
CA ILE A 243 7.24 29.93 -1.88
C ILE A 243 5.75 29.83 -1.59
N SER A 244 4.99 30.71 -2.23
CA SER A 244 3.54 30.67 -2.20
C SER A 244 2.99 30.16 -3.51
N PHE A 245 1.87 29.46 -3.43
CA PHE A 245 1.21 28.86 -4.57
C PHE A 245 -0.06 29.66 -4.91
N GLU A 246 -0.25 29.95 -6.19
CA GLU A 246 -1.51 30.49 -6.69
C GLU A 246 -2.49 29.33 -6.95
N GLY A 247 -3.79 29.57 -6.77
CA GLY A 247 -4.82 28.56 -7.01
C GLY A 247 -5.00 27.57 -5.85
N ASN A 248 -5.44 26.36 -6.17
CA ASN A 248 -5.77 25.30 -5.22
C ASN A 248 -4.69 24.21 -5.21
N PHE A 249 -3.43 24.61 -5.05
CA PHE A 249 -2.30 23.67 -4.97
C PHE A 249 -1.86 23.48 -3.52
N TYR A 250 -1.80 22.22 -3.10
CA TYR A 250 -1.50 21.80 -1.74
C TYR A 250 -0.19 21.00 -1.73
N PRO A 251 0.95 21.57 -1.30
CA PRO A 251 2.20 20.84 -1.21
C PRO A 251 2.12 19.76 -0.15
N THR A 252 2.65 18.58 -0.45
CA THR A 252 2.64 17.44 0.46
C THR A 252 4.03 16.86 0.71
N GLN A 253 4.95 17.01 -0.23
CA GLN A 253 6.23 16.30 -0.26
C GLN A 253 7.33 17.15 -0.91
N LEU A 254 8.55 17.08 -0.40
CA LEU A 254 9.72 17.83 -0.87
C LEU A 254 10.90 16.89 -1.18
N PHE A 255 11.60 17.18 -2.28
CA PHE A 255 12.98 16.74 -2.50
C PHE A 255 13.90 17.94 -2.64
N LEU A 256 15.16 17.73 -2.26
CA LEU A 256 16.24 18.67 -2.47
C LEU A 256 17.35 17.97 -3.25
N LYS A 257 17.75 18.55 -4.38
CA LYS A 257 18.85 18.03 -5.19
C LYS A 257 19.64 19.19 -5.78
N ASP A 258 20.92 19.26 -5.44
CA ASP A 258 21.79 20.38 -5.82
C ASP A 258 21.14 21.73 -5.41
N GLN A 259 21.04 22.69 -6.34
CA GLN A 259 20.33 23.96 -6.14
C GLN A 259 18.87 23.91 -6.60
N LYS A 260 18.21 22.75 -6.48
CA LYS A 260 16.81 22.58 -6.86
C LYS A 260 15.97 22.05 -5.71
N LEU A 261 14.85 22.74 -5.48
CA LEU A 261 13.77 22.26 -4.62
C LEU A 261 12.64 21.74 -5.50
N ILE A 262 12.26 20.48 -5.30
CA ILE A 262 11.12 19.87 -5.96
C ILE A 262 9.98 19.83 -4.95
N VAL A 263 8.88 20.48 -5.27
CA VAL A 263 7.66 20.48 -4.48
C VAL A 263 6.63 19.60 -5.17
N LEU A 264 6.31 18.47 -4.55
CA LEU A 264 5.21 17.60 -4.94
C LEU A 264 3.96 17.99 -4.15
N GLY A 265 2.83 18.05 -4.84
CA GLY A 265 1.55 18.39 -4.22
C GLY A 265 0.37 18.04 -5.10
N GLU A 266 -0.82 18.28 -4.57
CA GLU A 266 -2.07 18.05 -5.27
C GLU A 266 -2.69 19.38 -5.70
N GLU A 267 -3.09 19.48 -6.96
CA GLU A 267 -3.84 20.61 -7.49
C GLU A 267 -5.29 20.22 -7.73
N TRP A 268 -6.22 20.99 -7.16
CA TRP A 268 -7.65 20.73 -7.28
C TRP A 268 -8.33 21.77 -8.16
N ASN A 269 -8.58 21.40 -9.42
CA ASN A 269 -9.24 22.26 -10.38
C ASN A 269 -10.69 21.79 -10.63
N ALA A 270 -11.63 22.72 -10.50
CA ALA A 270 -13.00 22.51 -10.96
C ALA A 270 -13.02 22.60 -12.49
N TYR A 271 -13.07 21.47 -13.20
CA TYR A 271 -13.16 21.49 -14.66
C TYR A 271 -14.54 22.00 -15.11
N PRO A 272 -14.63 23.15 -15.82
CA PRO A 272 -15.91 23.72 -16.23
C PRO A 272 -16.58 22.94 -17.39
N GLU A 273 -15.86 22.05 -18.08
CA GLU A 273 -16.33 21.36 -19.28
C GLU A 273 -17.44 20.32 -19.03
N GLN A 274 -17.72 19.94 -17.78
CA GLN A 274 -18.87 19.08 -17.46
C GLN A 274 -20.19 19.84 -17.22
N THR A 275 -20.26 21.14 -17.54
CA THR A 275 -21.52 21.90 -17.53
C THR A 275 -22.33 21.70 -18.82
N THR A 276 -22.59 20.44 -19.20
CA THR A 276 -23.71 20.16 -20.10
C THR A 276 -25.01 20.53 -19.39
N ARG A 277 -25.73 21.48 -19.98
CA ARG A 277 -27.06 22.01 -19.59
C ARG A 277 -27.97 20.93 -18.96
N GLY A 278 -27.90 20.75 -17.63
CA GLY A 278 -28.74 19.81 -16.87
C GLY A 278 -28.06 18.92 -15.83
N SER A 279 -26.73 18.93 -15.66
CA SER A 279 -26.05 18.25 -14.54
C SER A 279 -25.68 19.23 -13.41
N ASP A 280 -26.31 19.08 -12.24
CA ASP A 280 -26.06 19.89 -11.03
C ASP A 280 -24.77 19.49 -10.27
N PHE A 281 -23.82 18.79 -10.89
CA PHE A 281 -22.63 18.26 -10.22
C PHE A 281 -21.36 18.86 -10.86
N VAL A 282 -20.58 19.58 -10.05
CA VAL A 282 -19.17 19.89 -10.34
C VAL A 282 -18.37 18.73 -9.75
N ILE A 283 -17.48 18.13 -10.54
CA ILE A 283 -16.55 17.11 -10.05
C ILE A 283 -15.20 17.78 -10.04
N ASP A 284 -14.64 17.95 -8.86
CA ASP A 284 -13.25 18.35 -8.73
C ASP A 284 -12.39 17.16 -9.13
N GLN A 285 -11.48 17.38 -10.07
CA GLN A 285 -10.46 16.39 -10.44
C GLN A 285 -9.14 16.88 -9.86
N GLY A 286 -8.58 16.10 -8.93
CA GLY A 286 -7.24 16.32 -8.41
C GLY A 286 -6.18 15.93 -9.45
N ALA A 287 -5.06 16.63 -9.44
CA ALA A 287 -3.86 16.27 -10.19
C ALA A 287 -2.64 16.30 -9.27
N THR A 288 -1.73 15.34 -9.45
CA THR A 288 -0.43 15.35 -8.81
C THR A 288 0.53 16.20 -9.64
N ILE A 289 1.13 17.22 -9.04
CA ILE A 289 2.08 18.12 -9.72
C ILE A 289 3.43 18.10 -8.99
N ALA A 290 4.51 17.97 -9.75
CA ALA A 290 5.87 18.27 -9.34
C ALA A 290 6.27 19.66 -9.86
N LYS A 291 6.43 20.62 -8.95
CA LYS A 291 6.93 21.98 -9.23
C LYS A 291 8.42 22.04 -8.90
N ILE A 292 9.26 22.32 -9.89
CA ILE A 292 10.72 22.37 -9.74
C ILE A 292 11.16 23.83 -9.64
N TYR A 293 11.84 24.19 -8.56
CA TYR A 293 12.34 25.54 -8.29
C TYR A 293 13.87 25.57 -8.31
N ASP A 294 14.45 26.61 -8.93
CA ASP A 294 15.83 27.03 -8.69
C ASP A 294 15.89 27.82 -7.38
N ILE A 295 16.74 27.37 -6.46
CA ILE A 295 16.93 27.95 -5.12
C ILE A 295 18.33 28.54 -4.93
N THR A 296 19.04 28.88 -6.01
CA THR A 296 20.33 29.58 -5.96
C THR A 296 20.24 30.91 -5.20
N SER A 297 19.07 31.56 -5.21
CA SER A 297 18.74 32.70 -4.35
C SER A 297 17.56 32.32 -3.44
N PRO A 298 17.81 31.84 -2.19
CA PRO A 298 16.77 31.34 -1.29
C PRO A 298 15.70 32.37 -0.91
N ASP A 299 16.00 33.67 -1.01
CA ASP A 299 15.05 34.76 -0.78
C ASP A 299 14.11 35.01 -1.96
N LYS A 300 14.44 34.47 -3.13
CA LYS A 300 13.63 34.58 -4.35
C LYS A 300 13.75 33.30 -5.20
N PRO A 301 13.18 32.16 -4.75
CA PRO A 301 13.13 30.94 -5.54
C PRO A 301 12.40 31.17 -6.87
N GLU A 302 12.90 30.57 -7.95
CA GLU A 302 12.31 30.72 -9.29
C GLU A 302 11.74 29.38 -9.77
N LEU A 303 10.44 29.34 -10.06
CA LEU A 303 9.79 28.17 -10.67
C LEU A 303 10.33 28.00 -12.09
N ILE A 304 10.91 26.84 -12.38
CA ILE A 304 11.57 26.56 -13.67
C ILE A 304 10.85 25.49 -14.51
N ARG A 305 10.09 24.59 -13.88
CA ARG A 305 9.31 23.56 -14.59
C ARG A 305 8.18 23.02 -13.72
N GLU A 306 7.11 22.59 -14.36
CA GLU A 306 6.00 21.87 -13.75
C GLU A 306 5.70 20.64 -14.58
N VAL A 307 5.54 19.49 -13.91
CA VAL A 307 5.16 18.23 -14.55
C VAL A 307 4.06 17.61 -13.70
N GLY A 308 2.99 17.13 -14.33
CA GLY A 308 1.83 16.61 -13.61
C GLY A 308 1.10 15.47 -14.31
N ALA A 309 0.33 14.75 -13.51
CA ALA A 309 -0.58 13.69 -13.95
C ALA A 309 -1.90 13.79 -13.19
N GLU A 310 -3.01 13.58 -13.89
CA GLU A 310 -4.35 13.55 -13.29
C GLU A 310 -4.46 12.39 -12.28
N GLY A 311 -5.01 12.68 -11.09
CA GLY A 311 -5.14 11.73 -10.00
C GLY A 311 -4.38 12.14 -8.74
N TYR A 312 -4.38 11.23 -7.77
CA TYR A 312 -3.85 11.42 -6.42
C TYR A 312 -2.42 10.94 -6.29
N PHE A 313 -1.64 11.64 -5.45
CA PHE A 313 -0.26 11.26 -5.18
C PHE A 313 -0.23 9.93 -4.43
N SER A 314 0.54 8.97 -4.91
CA SER A 314 0.77 7.70 -4.23
C SER A 314 2.15 7.66 -3.57
N ASN A 315 3.20 7.87 -4.36
CA ASN A 315 4.56 7.83 -3.85
C ASN A 315 5.56 8.54 -4.78
N ALA A 316 6.74 8.87 -4.27
CA ALA A 316 7.85 9.34 -5.07
C ALA A 316 9.20 8.83 -4.58
N ARG A 317 10.12 8.67 -5.52
CA ARG A 317 11.50 8.26 -5.31
C ARG A 317 12.41 9.09 -6.20
N MET A 318 13.63 9.33 -5.75
CA MET A 318 14.64 9.99 -6.56
C MET A 318 15.92 9.16 -6.55
N ILE A 319 16.48 8.93 -7.73
CA ILE A 319 17.79 8.30 -7.91
C ILE A 319 18.61 9.28 -8.75
N ASP A 320 19.76 9.68 -8.22
CA ASP A 320 20.61 10.71 -8.81
C ASP A 320 19.80 11.99 -9.13
N GLU A 321 19.68 12.37 -10.41
CA GLU A 321 18.86 13.50 -10.89
C GLU A 321 17.47 13.12 -11.44
N HIS A 322 17.06 11.85 -11.30
CA HIS A 322 15.80 11.35 -11.85
C HIS A 322 14.75 11.24 -10.74
N LEU A 323 13.69 12.04 -10.85
CA LEU A 323 12.50 11.95 -10.03
C LEU A 323 11.52 10.96 -10.66
N TYR A 324 11.01 10.02 -9.86
CA TYR A 324 9.91 9.14 -10.22
C TYR A 324 8.76 9.41 -9.25
N PHE A 325 7.59 9.81 -9.75
CA PHE A 325 6.40 9.91 -8.92
C PHE A 325 5.26 9.09 -9.53
N ILE A 326 4.47 8.50 -8.65
CA ILE A 326 3.39 7.58 -8.98
C ILE A 326 2.07 8.26 -8.62
N THR A 327 1.19 8.35 -9.60
CA THR A 327 -0.14 8.93 -9.48
C THR A 327 -1.18 7.84 -9.69
N THR A 328 -2.21 7.82 -8.83
CA THR A 328 -3.36 6.93 -8.97
C THR A 328 -4.57 7.72 -9.40
N LEU A 329 -5.19 7.32 -10.51
CA LEU A 329 -6.44 7.91 -11.00
C LEU A 329 -7.57 6.90 -10.94
N GLN A 330 -8.66 7.24 -10.27
CA GLN A 330 -9.90 6.48 -10.31
C GLN A 330 -10.96 7.25 -11.11
N PRO A 331 -11.22 6.89 -12.38
CA PRO A 331 -12.30 7.49 -13.16
C PRO A 331 -13.65 7.31 -12.48
N GLN A 332 -14.47 8.36 -12.51
CA GLN A 332 -15.81 8.38 -11.95
C GLN A 332 -16.81 7.67 -12.90
N ILE A 333 -16.62 6.36 -13.10
CA ILE A 333 -17.31 5.57 -14.14
C ILE A 333 -18.85 5.57 -14.02
N TRP A 334 -19.39 5.84 -12.83
CA TRP A 334 -20.84 5.98 -12.61
C TRP A 334 -21.46 7.10 -13.46
N LEU A 335 -20.69 8.12 -13.84
CA LEU A 335 -21.15 9.20 -14.71
C LEU A 335 -21.47 8.72 -16.13
N MET A 336 -21.01 7.53 -16.54
CA MET A 336 -21.21 7.02 -17.91
C MET A 336 -22.69 6.82 -18.21
N GLU A 337 -23.52 6.68 -17.18
CA GLU A 337 -24.98 6.63 -17.30
C GLU A 337 -25.59 7.95 -17.79
N LYS A 338 -24.96 9.08 -17.43
CA LYS A 338 -25.40 10.43 -17.78
C LYS A 338 -24.64 10.99 -18.98
N GLN A 339 -23.35 10.64 -19.08
CA GLN A 339 -22.40 11.10 -20.08
C GLN A 339 -21.68 9.88 -20.68
N PRO A 340 -22.31 9.18 -21.64
CA PRO A 340 -21.72 7.97 -22.24
C PRO A 340 -20.44 8.25 -23.04
N ASP A 341 -20.18 9.52 -23.39
CA ASP A 341 -19.01 9.97 -24.14
C ASP A 341 -18.03 10.78 -23.26
N MET A 342 -18.01 10.56 -21.95
CA MET A 342 -17.00 11.17 -21.09
C MET A 342 -15.58 10.75 -21.51
N GLU A 343 -14.60 11.61 -21.25
CA GLU A 343 -13.19 11.25 -21.34
C GLU A 343 -12.85 10.25 -20.23
N LEU A 344 -12.22 9.13 -20.61
CA LEU A 344 -11.85 8.03 -19.71
C LEU A 344 -10.34 7.82 -19.64
N ARG A 345 -9.59 8.55 -20.47
CA ARG A 345 -8.12 8.51 -20.49
C ARG A 345 -7.59 9.48 -19.45
N PRO A 346 -6.55 9.10 -18.69
CA PRO A 346 -5.86 10.03 -17.81
C PRO A 346 -5.27 11.19 -18.61
N ARG A 347 -5.16 12.35 -17.97
CA ARG A 347 -4.41 13.48 -18.52
C ARG A 347 -3.05 13.64 -17.89
N THR A 348 -2.09 14.11 -18.67
CA THR A 348 -0.74 14.46 -18.22
C THR A 348 -0.39 15.87 -18.67
N TRP A 349 0.61 16.47 -18.03
CA TRP A 349 1.05 17.82 -18.34
C TRP A 349 2.55 17.98 -18.10
N ASP A 350 3.24 18.70 -18.98
CA ASP A 350 4.63 19.11 -18.83
C ASP A 350 4.77 20.53 -19.40
N SER A 351 5.09 21.50 -18.54
CA SER A 351 5.08 22.92 -18.89
C SER A 351 6.12 23.33 -19.94
N GLN A 352 7.05 22.44 -20.29
CA GLN A 352 7.99 22.62 -21.40
C GLN A 352 7.37 22.36 -22.77
N ASN A 353 6.39 21.46 -22.84
CA ASN A 353 5.85 20.94 -24.09
C ASN A 353 4.40 21.41 -24.34
N GLU A 354 3.63 21.62 -23.26
CA GLU A 354 2.19 21.83 -23.33
C GLU A 354 1.73 22.94 -22.37
N ASP A 355 0.72 23.71 -22.80
CA ASP A 355 0.13 24.78 -21.99
C ASP A 355 -0.96 24.27 -21.02
N GLU A 356 -1.47 23.06 -21.23
CA GLU A 356 -2.57 22.47 -20.45
C GLU A 356 -2.46 20.94 -20.37
N PHE A 357 -3.25 20.33 -19.48
CA PHE A 357 -3.37 18.88 -19.35
C PHE A 357 -3.98 18.26 -20.62
N THR A 358 -3.27 17.29 -21.22
CA THR A 358 -3.74 16.57 -22.41
C THR A 358 -4.04 15.11 -22.10
N PRO A 359 -5.11 14.52 -22.67
CA PRO A 359 -5.38 13.09 -22.53
C PRO A 359 -4.27 12.24 -23.17
N VAL A 360 -3.79 11.23 -22.46
CA VAL A 360 -2.81 10.26 -22.96
C VAL A 360 -3.37 9.54 -24.20
N ASP A 361 -2.52 9.28 -25.20
CA ASP A 361 -2.90 8.50 -26.39
C ASP A 361 -3.21 7.06 -25.97
N VAL A 362 -4.25 6.45 -26.53
CA VAL A 362 -4.67 5.08 -26.18
C VAL A 362 -3.54 4.06 -26.37
N LYS A 363 -2.69 4.27 -27.37
CA LYS A 363 -1.56 3.38 -27.66
C LYS A 363 -0.48 3.40 -26.56
N ASP A 364 -0.46 4.46 -25.74
CA ASP A 364 0.51 4.68 -24.66
C ASP A 364 -0.09 4.26 -23.29
N ILE A 365 -1.32 3.73 -23.28
CA ILE A 365 -1.95 3.11 -22.11
C ILE A 365 -1.75 1.59 -22.19
N LYS A 366 -0.99 1.05 -21.26
CA LYS A 366 -0.77 -0.40 -21.10
C LYS A 366 -1.82 -0.99 -20.15
N ILE A 367 -2.31 -2.19 -20.43
CA ILE A 367 -3.28 -2.90 -19.60
C ILE A 367 -2.48 -3.84 -18.71
N ILE A 368 -2.74 -3.81 -17.40
CA ILE A 368 -2.22 -4.83 -16.49
C ILE A 368 -3.15 -6.05 -16.57
N PRO A 369 -2.71 -7.19 -17.13
CA PRO A 369 -3.53 -8.38 -17.23
C PRO A 369 -4.01 -8.86 -15.86
N GLU A 370 -5.17 -9.51 -15.82
CA GLU A 370 -5.74 -10.10 -14.60
C GLU A 370 -6.03 -9.10 -13.47
N ASN A 371 -6.07 -7.80 -13.77
CA ASN A 371 -6.53 -6.77 -12.87
C ASN A 371 -7.95 -6.32 -13.26
N GLU A 372 -8.90 -6.43 -12.35
CA GLU A 372 -10.29 -6.03 -12.57
C GLU A 372 -10.66 -4.72 -11.84
N GLN A 373 -9.69 -3.85 -11.59
CA GLN A 373 -9.90 -2.56 -10.94
C GLN A 373 -10.22 -1.44 -11.95
N SER A 374 -11.06 -0.51 -11.52
CA SER A 374 -11.47 0.68 -12.26
C SER A 374 -10.53 1.87 -12.01
N GLN A 375 -9.22 1.65 -12.03
CA GLN A 375 -8.22 2.69 -11.76
C GLN A 375 -7.01 2.60 -12.69
N TYR A 376 -6.28 3.70 -12.80
CA TYR A 376 -4.99 3.78 -13.47
C TYR A 376 -3.87 4.02 -12.46
N SER A 377 -2.69 3.47 -12.74
CA SER A 377 -1.42 3.91 -12.15
C SER A 377 -0.56 4.55 -13.22
N ILE A 378 -0.03 5.72 -12.90
CA ILE A 378 0.72 6.56 -13.82
C ILE A 378 2.09 6.78 -13.17
N ILE A 379 3.15 6.32 -13.83
CA ILE A 379 4.52 6.51 -13.38
C ILE A 379 5.14 7.61 -14.23
N THR A 380 5.48 8.73 -13.62
CA THR A 380 6.10 9.86 -14.30
C THR A 380 7.56 9.97 -13.86
N ALA A 381 8.48 9.87 -14.82
CA ALA A 381 9.91 10.05 -14.65
C ALA A 381 10.35 11.40 -15.24
N VAL A 382 11.11 12.18 -14.45
CA VAL A 382 11.58 13.51 -14.84
C VAL A 382 13.05 13.65 -14.47
N ASN A 383 13.86 14.14 -15.40
CA ASN A 383 15.22 14.56 -15.08
C ASN A 383 15.15 15.99 -14.56
N VAL A 384 15.48 16.20 -13.29
CA VAL A 384 15.34 17.52 -12.66
C VAL A 384 16.47 18.47 -13.05
N ASN A 385 17.56 17.96 -13.64
CA ASN A 385 18.73 18.73 -14.05
C ASN A 385 18.71 19.10 -15.55
N ASP A 386 18.21 18.22 -16.41
CA ASP A 386 18.01 18.46 -17.84
C ASP A 386 16.56 18.86 -18.13
N LEU A 387 16.30 20.17 -18.10
CA LEU A 387 14.96 20.72 -18.29
C LEU A 387 14.44 20.58 -19.73
N GLU A 388 15.31 20.35 -20.71
CA GLU A 388 14.92 20.16 -22.12
C GLU A 388 14.51 18.71 -22.41
N SER A 389 14.92 17.77 -21.57
CA SER A 389 14.49 16.38 -21.70
C SER A 389 12.99 16.27 -21.36
N PRO A 390 12.16 15.66 -22.23
CA PRO A 390 10.75 15.49 -21.96
C PRO A 390 10.54 14.59 -20.73
N ALA A 391 9.49 14.87 -19.96
CA ALA A 391 9.02 13.92 -18.97
C ALA A 391 8.59 12.62 -19.67
N ALA A 392 8.92 11.47 -19.06
CA ALA A 392 8.48 10.17 -19.55
C ALA A 392 7.37 9.65 -18.64
N THR A 393 6.19 9.45 -19.20
CA THR A 393 5.01 8.99 -18.44
C THR A 393 4.53 7.67 -18.97
N GLU A 394 4.53 6.66 -18.11
CA GLU A 394 4.01 5.32 -18.40
C GLU A 394 2.67 5.13 -17.69
N THR A 395 1.61 4.88 -18.47
CA THR A 395 0.24 4.76 -17.96
C THR A 395 -0.22 3.31 -17.99
N TYR A 396 -0.68 2.82 -16.84
CA TYR A 396 -1.15 1.45 -16.65
C TYR A 396 -2.62 1.44 -16.25
N LEU A 397 -3.47 0.78 -17.04
CA LEU A 397 -4.85 0.47 -16.68
C LEU A 397 -4.84 -0.72 -15.72
N GLY A 398 -5.18 -0.44 -14.46
CA GLY A 398 -5.10 -1.34 -13.32
C GLY A 398 -4.01 -0.96 -12.33
N SER A 399 -4.18 -1.41 -11.08
CA SER A 399 -3.17 -1.45 -9.99
C SER A 399 -2.74 -0.11 -9.37
N SER A 400 -3.36 0.26 -8.25
CA SER A 400 -2.69 1.02 -7.18
C SER A 400 -2.30 0.04 -6.08
N GLY A 401 -1.03 0.00 -5.72
CA GLY A 401 -0.47 -0.99 -4.82
C GLY A 401 0.65 -0.41 -3.98
N GLN A 402 1.17 -1.21 -3.05
CA GLN A 402 2.36 -0.85 -2.29
C GLN A 402 3.56 -0.73 -3.24
N VAL A 403 4.38 0.29 -3.03
CA VAL A 403 5.54 0.60 -3.88
C VAL A 403 6.81 0.22 -3.16
N TYR A 404 7.71 -0.49 -3.84
CA TYR A 404 9.09 -0.68 -3.43
C TYR A 404 10.02 -0.31 -4.59
N MET A 405 11.16 0.31 -4.31
CA MET A 405 12.13 0.68 -5.35
C MET A 405 13.55 0.41 -4.86
N SER A 406 14.30 -0.36 -5.63
CA SER A 406 15.76 -0.49 -5.55
C SER A 406 16.41 0.44 -6.57
N GLU A 407 17.74 0.52 -6.60
CA GLU A 407 18.47 1.36 -7.56
C GLU A 407 18.13 1.06 -9.03
N ASN A 408 17.75 -0.19 -9.33
CA ASN A 408 17.55 -0.66 -10.70
C ASN A 408 16.12 -1.10 -11.01
N ASN A 409 15.27 -1.29 -10.00
CA ASN A 409 13.93 -1.84 -10.18
C ASN A 409 12.88 -1.13 -9.33
N LEU A 410 11.69 -0.95 -9.89
CA LEU A 410 10.48 -0.51 -9.21
C LEU A 410 9.49 -1.68 -9.17
N TYR A 411 8.81 -1.84 -8.04
CA TYR A 411 7.83 -2.90 -7.82
C TYR A 411 6.50 -2.29 -7.39
N LEU A 412 5.42 -2.70 -8.04
CA LEU A 412 4.04 -2.41 -7.65
C LEU A 412 3.40 -3.69 -7.14
N ALA A 413 3.03 -3.72 -5.86
CA ALA A 413 2.43 -4.89 -5.22
C ALA A 413 0.96 -4.63 -4.86
N ASN A 414 0.07 -5.34 -5.54
CA ASN A 414 -1.38 -5.20 -5.40
C ASN A 414 -1.97 -6.42 -4.69
N SER A 415 -2.46 -6.21 -3.46
CA SER A 415 -3.13 -7.24 -2.68
C SER A 415 -4.61 -7.31 -3.06
N SER A 416 -5.01 -8.45 -3.63
CA SER A 416 -6.41 -8.78 -3.88
C SER A 416 -7.05 -9.41 -2.63
N GLY A 417 -8.18 -8.86 -2.17
CA GLY A 417 -8.89 -9.31 -0.97
C GLY A 417 -9.03 -8.21 0.10
N PRO A 418 -9.98 -8.33 1.05
CA PRO A 418 -10.27 -7.24 1.99
C PRO A 418 -9.20 -7.15 3.08
N PHE A 419 -8.06 -6.56 2.74
CA PHE A 419 -7.12 -5.98 3.70
C PHE A 419 -7.35 -4.47 3.70
N THR A 420 -8.36 -4.02 4.44
CA THR A 420 -8.49 -2.59 4.78
C THR A 420 -7.65 -2.35 6.03
N ILE A 421 -6.56 -1.59 5.89
CA ILE A 421 -5.90 -0.98 7.05
C ILE A 421 -6.73 0.27 7.38
N MET A 422 -7.71 0.12 8.27
CA MET A 422 -8.34 1.26 8.98
C MET A 422 -7.93 1.22 10.46
N PRO A 423 -8.00 2.36 11.17
CA PRO A 423 -7.77 2.41 12.60
C PRO A 423 -8.73 1.47 13.34
N ILE A 424 -8.27 1.04 14.51
CA ILE A 424 -8.91 0.10 15.42
C ILE A 424 -10.41 0.39 15.59
N ASP A 425 -11.20 -0.68 15.46
CA ASP A 425 -12.64 -0.81 15.69
C ASP A 425 -13.60 -0.36 14.56
N ILE A 426 -14.34 -1.37 14.05
CA ILE A 426 -15.59 -1.32 13.25
C ILE A 426 -15.43 -1.56 11.72
N MET A 427 -15.42 -2.84 11.29
CA MET A 427 -16.31 -3.44 10.26
C MET A 427 -15.94 -4.92 9.98
N PRO A 428 -16.87 -5.78 9.50
CA PRO A 428 -16.67 -7.23 9.38
C PRO A 428 -15.83 -7.59 8.14
N ALA A 429 -14.74 -8.34 8.36
CA ALA A 429 -13.88 -8.86 7.31
C ALA A 429 -14.64 -9.81 6.37
N GLY A 430 -14.54 -9.55 5.07
CA GLY A 430 -14.86 -10.55 4.06
C GLY A 430 -13.85 -11.70 4.15
N GLY A 431 -14.35 -12.93 4.35
CA GLY A 431 -13.51 -14.11 4.25
C GLY A 431 -13.11 -14.36 2.80
N GLY A 432 -11.84 -14.16 2.47
CA GLY A 432 -11.24 -14.57 1.21
C GLY A 432 -9.76 -14.85 1.43
N ASN A 433 -9.22 -15.83 0.70
CA ASN A 433 -7.77 -15.98 0.59
C ASN A 433 -7.26 -14.70 -0.11
N SER A 434 -6.41 -13.93 0.58
CA SER A 434 -5.74 -12.80 -0.04
C SER A 434 -4.55 -13.30 -0.84
N GLU A 435 -4.34 -12.75 -2.03
CA GLU A 435 -3.14 -12.95 -2.84
C GLU A 435 -2.61 -11.60 -3.25
N THR A 436 -1.29 -11.46 -3.32
CA THR A 436 -0.63 -10.25 -3.79
C THR A 436 0.04 -10.51 -5.13
N SER A 437 -0.36 -9.74 -6.14
CA SER A 437 0.33 -9.68 -7.44
C SER A 437 1.40 -8.60 -7.41
N ILE A 438 2.62 -8.94 -7.79
CA ILE A 438 3.78 -8.05 -7.76
C ILE A 438 4.27 -7.86 -9.19
N TYR A 439 4.30 -6.61 -9.65
CA TYR A 439 4.75 -6.22 -10.98
C TYR A 439 6.13 -5.56 -10.88
N LYS A 440 7.12 -6.12 -11.57
CA LYS A 440 8.50 -5.62 -11.59
C LYS A 440 8.74 -4.77 -12.84
N PHE A 441 9.34 -3.61 -12.64
CA PHE A 441 9.76 -2.68 -13.68
C PHE A 441 11.25 -2.42 -13.56
N ALA A 442 12.00 -2.54 -14.64
CA ALA A 442 13.39 -2.08 -14.71
C ALA A 442 13.43 -0.57 -14.91
N ILE A 443 14.38 0.08 -14.25
CA ILE A 443 14.58 1.52 -14.26
C ILE A 443 15.95 1.83 -14.87
N ASP A 444 15.99 2.70 -15.88
CA ASP A 444 17.21 3.20 -16.51
C ASP A 444 17.00 4.66 -16.93
N GLY A 445 17.32 5.58 -16.01
CA GLY A 445 16.99 7.00 -16.16
C GLY A 445 15.49 7.21 -16.40
N LEU A 446 15.12 7.88 -17.49
CA LEU A 446 13.70 8.12 -17.81
C LEU A 446 12.94 6.87 -18.30
N ASN A 447 13.63 5.78 -18.60
CA ASN A 447 13.00 4.57 -19.12
C ASN A 447 12.52 3.66 -17.99
N VAL A 448 11.20 3.46 -17.90
CA VAL A 448 10.55 2.54 -16.96
C VAL A 448 9.92 1.40 -17.75
N LYS A 449 10.47 0.19 -17.64
CA LYS A 449 10.06 -0.95 -18.47
C LYS A 449 9.54 -2.11 -17.64
N PHE A 450 8.33 -2.57 -17.93
CA PHE A 450 7.80 -3.81 -17.34
C PHE A 450 8.70 -5.02 -17.69
N MET A 451 8.98 -5.84 -16.68
CA MET A 451 9.87 -7.00 -16.80
C MET A 451 9.17 -8.32 -16.52
N ALA A 452 8.44 -8.41 -15.41
CA ALA A 452 7.83 -9.66 -14.96
C ALA A 452 6.71 -9.43 -13.93
N LYS A 453 5.87 -10.45 -13.74
CA LYS A 453 4.85 -10.53 -12.68
C LYS A 453 5.14 -11.74 -11.81
N GLY A 454 4.99 -11.59 -10.50
CA GLY A 454 4.92 -12.69 -9.54
C GLY A 454 3.64 -12.63 -8.73
N THR A 455 3.25 -13.75 -8.13
CA THR A 455 2.11 -13.82 -7.22
C THR A 455 2.50 -14.57 -5.96
N VAL A 456 2.12 -14.03 -4.81
CA VAL A 456 2.32 -14.64 -3.48
C VAL A 456 1.02 -14.68 -2.70
N LYS A 457 0.92 -15.61 -1.75
CA LYS A 457 -0.23 -15.66 -0.84
C LYS A 457 -0.14 -14.54 0.19
N GLY A 458 -1.30 -14.09 0.67
CA GLY A 458 -1.41 -13.08 1.71
C GLY A 458 -1.32 -11.64 1.20
N GLY A 459 -1.64 -10.71 2.10
CA GLY A 459 -1.46 -9.26 1.91
C GLY A 459 -0.11 -8.80 2.48
N ILE A 460 0.44 -7.74 1.88
CA ILE A 460 1.68 -7.08 2.35
C ILE A 460 1.30 -6.01 3.37
N LEU A 461 2.04 -5.90 4.48
CA LEU A 461 1.79 -4.86 5.49
C LEU A 461 2.11 -3.46 4.96
N ASN A 462 3.31 -3.28 4.39
CA ASN A 462 3.87 -2.01 3.97
C ASN A 462 5.15 -2.23 3.13
N GLN A 463 5.79 -1.16 2.66
CA GLN A 463 7.01 -1.26 1.85
C GLN A 463 8.18 -1.95 2.59
N PHE A 464 8.24 -1.92 3.92
CA PHE A 464 9.23 -2.68 4.72
C PHE A 464 9.12 -4.19 4.67
N SER A 465 7.94 -4.66 4.30
CA SER A 465 7.68 -6.06 4.10
C SER A 465 8.16 -6.53 2.72
N MET A 466 8.86 -5.68 1.97
CA MET A 466 9.46 -5.95 0.66
C MET A 466 10.93 -5.55 0.65
N ASP A 467 11.74 -6.29 -0.09
CA ASP A 467 13.17 -6.02 -0.27
C ASP A 467 13.71 -6.68 -1.56
N GLU A 468 14.81 -6.17 -2.11
CA GLU A 468 15.60 -6.80 -3.16
C GLU A 468 17.03 -7.08 -2.67
N HIS A 469 17.44 -8.36 -2.68
CA HIS A 469 18.78 -8.76 -2.25
C HIS A 469 19.39 -9.77 -3.22
N ASN A 470 20.57 -9.45 -3.75
CA ASN A 470 21.29 -10.27 -4.73
C ASN A 470 20.41 -10.67 -5.94
N GLY A 471 19.58 -9.74 -6.44
CA GLY A 471 18.68 -9.95 -7.58
C GLY A 471 17.39 -10.73 -7.28
N ASN A 472 17.16 -11.12 -6.02
CA ASN A 472 15.93 -11.79 -5.59
C ASN A 472 15.03 -10.82 -4.83
N PHE A 473 13.73 -10.86 -5.13
CA PHE A 473 12.72 -10.11 -4.41
C PHE A 473 12.25 -10.92 -3.19
N ARG A 474 12.26 -10.33 -2.01
CA ARG A 474 11.84 -10.94 -0.75
C ARG A 474 10.62 -10.23 -0.22
N VAL A 475 9.61 -10.97 0.24
CA VAL A 475 8.37 -10.38 0.71
C VAL A 475 7.76 -11.13 1.90
N ALA A 476 7.31 -10.41 2.91
CA ALA A 476 6.57 -10.93 4.06
C ALA A 476 5.09 -10.62 3.95
N THR A 477 4.22 -11.60 4.22
CA THR A 477 2.76 -11.45 4.04
C THR A 477 1.93 -12.09 5.15
N THR A 478 0.69 -11.64 5.29
CA THR A 478 -0.33 -12.25 6.14
C THR A 478 -1.50 -12.76 5.30
N GLU A 479 -1.77 -14.06 5.39
CA GLU A 479 -2.92 -14.74 4.77
C GLU A 479 -4.02 -14.98 5.82
N GLY A 480 -5.29 -15.00 5.41
CA GLY A 480 -6.40 -15.46 6.23
C GLY A 480 -7.00 -14.40 7.16
N ASN A 481 -7.88 -14.82 8.08
CA ASN A 481 -8.65 -13.90 8.91
C ASN A 481 -8.02 -13.73 10.31
N THR A 482 -7.80 -12.48 10.69
CA THR A 482 -7.21 -12.09 11.99
C THR A 482 -8.27 -11.76 13.05
N PHE A 483 -9.55 -11.66 12.67
CA PHE A 483 -10.65 -11.19 13.52
C PHE A 483 -11.76 -12.23 13.73
N GLY A 484 -12.62 -12.02 14.72
CA GLY A 484 -13.76 -12.91 15.02
C GLY A 484 -13.37 -14.23 15.71
N GLU A 485 -14.30 -15.19 15.71
CA GLU A 485 -14.11 -16.53 16.33
C GLU A 485 -13.29 -17.49 15.45
N ASN A 486 -13.27 -17.29 14.13
CA ASN A 486 -12.48 -18.09 13.19
C ASN A 486 -11.21 -17.34 12.78
N ARG A 487 -10.26 -17.24 13.72
CA ARG A 487 -8.92 -16.69 13.47
C ARG A 487 -8.00 -17.78 12.95
N ASP A 488 -7.82 -17.80 11.65
CA ASP A 488 -7.00 -18.78 10.95
C ASP A 488 -5.85 -18.14 10.17
N SER A 489 -5.52 -16.88 10.47
CA SER A 489 -4.42 -16.17 9.81
C SER A 489 -3.08 -16.88 9.94
N LEU A 490 -2.26 -16.73 8.91
CA LEU A 490 -0.92 -17.30 8.79
C LEU A 490 0.02 -16.22 8.25
N ASN A 491 1.27 -16.24 8.71
CA ASN A 491 2.30 -15.32 8.25
C ASN A 491 3.35 -16.07 7.43
N HIS A 492 3.84 -15.43 6.38
CA HIS A 492 4.70 -16.05 5.40
C HIS A 492 5.87 -15.14 5.03
N LEU A 493 6.96 -15.75 4.59
CA LEU A 493 8.04 -15.12 3.86
C LEU A 493 8.18 -15.84 2.52
N PHE A 494 8.21 -15.10 1.42
CA PHE A 494 8.45 -15.62 0.06
C PHE A 494 9.68 -14.97 -0.54
N ILE A 495 10.41 -15.74 -1.35
CA ILE A 495 11.55 -15.27 -2.13
C ILE A 495 11.30 -15.61 -3.60
N LEU A 496 11.38 -14.59 -4.45
CA LEU A 496 11.15 -14.67 -5.89
C LEU A 496 12.44 -14.31 -6.63
N ASN A 497 12.72 -15.00 -7.73
CA ASN A 497 13.89 -14.74 -8.55
C ASN A 497 13.72 -13.51 -9.46
N GLU A 498 14.71 -13.24 -10.32
CA GLU A 498 14.70 -12.07 -11.22
C GLU A 498 13.50 -12.03 -12.19
N ASN A 499 12.94 -13.19 -12.52
CA ASN A 499 11.75 -13.38 -13.38
C ASN A 499 10.45 -13.42 -12.58
N MET A 500 10.51 -13.12 -11.28
CA MET A 500 9.39 -13.15 -10.33
C MET A 500 8.77 -14.54 -10.13
N GLU A 501 9.55 -15.60 -10.35
CA GLU A 501 9.15 -16.97 -9.99
C GLU A 501 9.50 -17.24 -8.52
N GLN A 502 8.57 -17.79 -7.75
CA GLN A 502 8.82 -18.16 -6.35
C GLN A 502 9.86 -19.31 -6.28
N ILE A 503 10.99 -19.06 -5.63
CA ILE A 503 12.10 -20.03 -5.47
C ILE A 503 12.25 -20.55 -4.05
N GLY A 504 11.74 -19.84 -3.04
CA GLY A 504 11.77 -20.30 -1.65
C GLY A 504 10.67 -19.65 -0.80
N SER A 505 10.31 -20.31 0.30
CA SER A 505 9.32 -19.80 1.24
C SER A 505 9.49 -20.32 2.67
N VAL A 506 9.04 -19.53 3.63
CA VAL A 506 8.73 -19.95 5.00
C VAL A 506 7.26 -19.64 5.22
N GLU A 507 6.42 -20.66 5.37
CA GLU A 507 4.97 -20.48 5.41
C GLU A 507 4.37 -20.92 6.75
N GLY A 508 3.25 -20.30 7.15
CA GLY A 508 2.45 -20.78 8.28
C GLY A 508 2.97 -20.37 9.65
N LEU A 509 3.69 -19.25 9.74
CA LEU A 509 4.20 -18.71 11.00
C LEU A 509 3.09 -18.04 11.81
N ALA A 510 3.21 -18.14 13.15
CA ALA A 510 2.38 -17.42 14.11
C ALA A 510 0.87 -17.48 13.81
N LYS A 511 0.30 -18.69 13.88
CA LYS A 511 -1.11 -18.91 13.52
C LYS A 511 -2.07 -18.07 14.38
N GLY A 512 -2.96 -17.33 13.73
CA GLY A 512 -3.94 -16.45 14.35
C GLY A 512 -3.38 -15.08 14.74
N GLU A 513 -2.17 -14.77 14.29
CA GLU A 513 -1.49 -13.47 14.44
C GLU A 513 -1.34 -12.80 13.06
N ARG A 514 -1.00 -11.51 13.05
CA ARG A 514 -0.63 -10.74 11.84
C ARG A 514 0.74 -10.13 12.00
N ILE A 515 1.38 -9.78 10.88
CA ILE A 515 2.62 -9.00 10.87
C ILE A 515 2.32 -7.56 11.33
N TYR A 516 3.16 -7.06 12.23
CA TYR A 516 3.17 -5.67 12.70
C TYR A 516 4.43 -4.91 12.27
N SER A 517 5.52 -5.64 12.03
CA SER A 517 6.73 -5.08 11.45
C SER A 517 7.51 -6.16 10.74
N ALA A 518 8.17 -5.79 9.65
CA ALA A 518 9.11 -6.64 8.95
C ALA A 518 10.37 -5.83 8.64
N ARG A 519 11.51 -6.49 8.56
CA ARG A 519 12.77 -5.84 8.21
C ARG A 519 13.73 -6.82 7.58
N PHE A 520 14.37 -6.41 6.49
CA PHE A 520 15.41 -7.18 5.83
C PHE A 520 16.78 -6.55 6.12
N LEU A 521 17.79 -7.39 6.39
CA LEU A 521 19.17 -6.96 6.61
C LEU A 521 20.12 -8.01 6.06
N GLY A 522 20.74 -7.71 4.91
CA GLY A 522 21.62 -8.66 4.22
C GLY A 522 20.95 -10.02 4.06
N ASP A 523 21.58 -11.07 4.58
CA ASP A 523 21.10 -12.46 4.49
C ASP A 523 19.98 -12.81 5.50
N LYS A 524 19.37 -11.84 6.18
CA LYS A 524 18.34 -12.08 7.21
C LYS A 524 17.05 -11.33 6.93
N ALA A 525 15.95 -11.92 7.38
CA ALA A 525 14.66 -11.27 7.51
C ALA A 525 14.20 -11.35 8.96
N TYR A 526 13.65 -10.26 9.47
CA TYR A 526 13.08 -10.11 10.80
C TYR A 526 11.61 -9.82 10.66
N MET A 527 10.79 -10.48 11.48
CA MET A 527 9.34 -10.32 11.42
C MET A 527 8.77 -10.32 12.83
N VAL A 528 7.96 -9.31 13.12
CA VAL A 528 7.22 -9.17 14.37
C VAL A 528 5.76 -9.47 14.10
N THR A 529 5.19 -10.42 14.82
CA THR A 529 3.76 -10.72 14.80
C THR A 529 3.15 -10.45 16.17
N PHE A 530 1.83 -10.23 16.25
CA PHE A 530 1.17 -10.08 17.56
C PHE A 530 -0.24 -10.63 17.67
N ARG A 531 -0.49 -11.10 18.90
CA ARG A 531 -1.83 -11.36 19.46
C ARG A 531 -1.92 -11.06 20.96
N GLU A 532 -1.07 -11.71 21.78
CA GLU A 532 -1.07 -11.63 23.25
C GLU A 532 0.36 -11.45 23.82
N THR A 533 1.36 -12.05 23.17
CA THR A 533 2.80 -11.88 23.45
C THR A 533 3.57 -12.12 22.13
N ASP A 534 4.63 -11.36 21.87
CA ASP A 534 5.16 -11.17 20.51
C ASP A 534 6.48 -11.83 20.24
N PRO A 535 6.55 -12.81 19.31
CA PRO A 535 7.81 -13.28 18.78
C PRO A 535 8.37 -12.27 17.75
N LEU A 536 9.59 -11.77 18.01
CA LEU A 536 10.50 -11.34 16.95
C LEU A 536 11.12 -12.61 16.33
N PHE A 537 10.75 -12.93 15.10
CA PHE A 537 11.36 -14.01 14.32
C PHE A 537 12.65 -13.55 13.66
N VAL A 538 13.67 -14.41 13.66
CA VAL A 538 14.90 -14.27 12.88
C VAL A 538 14.91 -15.36 11.82
N ILE A 539 14.92 -14.98 10.55
CA ILE A 539 14.82 -15.90 9.41
C ILE A 539 16.09 -15.79 8.56
N ASP A 540 16.75 -16.92 8.30
CA ASP A 540 17.84 -17.01 7.33
C ASP A 540 17.30 -16.98 5.91
N THR A 541 17.90 -16.14 5.07
CA THR A 541 17.57 -16.02 3.65
C THR A 541 18.82 -16.13 2.78
N LYS A 542 19.96 -16.57 3.36
CA LYS A 542 21.23 -16.71 2.65
C LYS A 542 21.13 -17.68 1.47
N ASN A 543 20.44 -18.80 1.67
CA ASN A 543 20.04 -19.68 0.59
C ASN A 543 18.60 -19.34 0.19
N PRO A 544 18.40 -18.60 -0.93
CA PRO A 544 17.07 -18.13 -1.31
C PRO A 544 16.09 -19.27 -1.65
N GLU A 545 16.59 -20.46 -2.02
CA GLU A 545 15.75 -21.64 -2.30
C GLU A 545 15.32 -22.41 -1.04
N ALA A 546 15.96 -22.15 0.10
CA ALA A 546 15.67 -22.83 1.36
C ALA A 546 15.81 -21.88 2.56
N PRO A 547 14.98 -20.81 2.65
CA PRO A 547 14.95 -19.96 3.83
C PRO A 547 14.46 -20.74 5.05
N GLU A 548 14.97 -20.41 6.24
CA GLU A 548 14.62 -21.11 7.49
C GLU A 548 14.54 -20.18 8.70
N VAL A 549 13.65 -20.49 9.65
CA VAL A 549 13.57 -19.76 10.92
C VAL A 549 14.72 -20.22 11.82
N LEU A 550 15.57 -19.27 12.23
CA LEU A 550 16.71 -19.53 13.11
C LEU A 550 16.32 -19.45 14.59
N GLY A 551 15.48 -18.48 14.95
CA GLY A 551 15.10 -18.21 16.33
C GLY A 551 13.86 -17.33 16.46
N GLU A 552 13.29 -17.33 17.66
CA GLU A 552 12.19 -16.45 18.06
C GLU A 552 12.48 -15.84 19.44
N LEU A 553 12.12 -14.57 19.64
CA LEU A 553 12.17 -13.89 20.94
C LEU A 553 10.77 -13.41 21.30
N LYS A 554 10.18 -13.99 22.34
CA LYS A 554 8.84 -13.60 22.83
C LYS A 554 8.94 -12.53 23.91
N ILE A 555 8.37 -11.36 23.63
CA ILE A 555 8.34 -10.20 24.54
C ILE A 555 6.91 -9.65 24.70
N PRO A 556 6.59 -8.99 25.83
CA PRO A 556 5.37 -8.18 25.92
C PRO A 556 5.46 -6.97 24.99
N GLY A 557 4.36 -6.69 24.29
CA GLY A 557 4.26 -5.61 23.34
C GLY A 557 4.98 -5.87 22.01
N PHE A 558 4.61 -5.10 20.99
CA PHE A 558 5.09 -5.27 19.62
C PHE A 558 5.80 -4.02 19.13
N SER A 559 6.81 -4.23 18.29
CA SER A 559 7.37 -3.17 17.46
C SER A 559 6.51 -2.96 16.22
N THR A 560 6.20 -1.71 15.89
CA THR A 560 5.61 -1.34 14.59
C THR A 560 6.69 -0.94 13.59
N TYR A 561 7.81 -0.40 14.08
CA TYR A 561 8.98 -0.07 13.27
C TYR A 561 10.25 -0.71 13.83
N LEU A 562 11.00 -1.40 12.96
CA LEU A 562 12.32 -1.96 13.26
C LEU A 562 13.41 -1.17 12.52
N HIS A 563 14.37 -0.65 13.27
CA HIS A 563 15.54 0.08 12.75
C HIS A 563 16.85 -0.66 13.08
N PRO A 564 17.67 -1.05 12.09
CA PRO A 564 19.02 -1.56 12.28
C PRO A 564 19.91 -0.54 12.96
N LEU A 565 20.50 -0.95 14.07
CA LEU A 565 21.59 -0.21 14.70
C LEU A 565 22.93 -0.62 14.07
N ASP A 566 23.12 -1.92 13.89
CA ASP A 566 24.27 -2.53 13.20
C ASP A 566 23.89 -3.95 12.69
N GLU A 567 24.87 -4.73 12.21
CA GLU A 567 24.65 -6.09 11.71
C GLU A 567 24.09 -7.08 12.76
N ASN A 568 24.27 -6.79 14.05
CA ASN A 568 23.93 -7.65 15.17
C ASN A 568 22.95 -7.01 16.17
N HIS A 569 22.39 -5.83 15.87
CA HIS A 569 21.45 -5.13 16.75
C HIS A 569 20.34 -4.42 16.00
N LEU A 570 19.12 -4.50 16.55
CA LEU A 570 17.92 -3.82 16.04
C LEU A 570 17.31 -2.96 17.15
N ILE A 571 16.71 -1.84 16.76
CA ILE A 571 15.90 -0.98 17.62
C ILE A 571 14.45 -1.16 17.19
N GLY A 572 13.59 -1.58 18.10
CA GLY A 572 12.15 -1.63 17.91
C GLY A 572 11.47 -0.43 18.53
N PHE A 573 10.63 0.25 17.75
CA PHE A 573 9.71 1.28 18.22
C PHE A 573 8.29 0.75 18.11
N GLY A 574 7.51 0.86 19.17
CA GLY A 574 6.12 0.38 19.15
C GLY A 574 5.43 0.54 20.48
N VAL A 575 4.70 -0.49 20.90
CA VAL A 575 3.74 -0.42 22.01
C VAL A 575 4.08 -1.45 23.06
N ASP A 576 4.15 -1.01 24.32
CA ASP A 576 4.22 -1.92 25.47
C ASP A 576 2.83 -2.44 25.82
N THR A 577 2.75 -3.69 26.29
CA THR A 577 1.47 -4.28 26.65
C THR A 577 1.54 -5.15 27.89
N GLU A 578 0.45 -5.17 28.65
CA GLU A 578 0.26 -6.05 29.80
C GLU A 578 -0.97 -6.95 29.63
N LEU A 579 -0.86 -8.17 30.16
CA LEU A 579 -1.98 -9.10 30.28
C LEU A 579 -2.72 -8.87 31.61
N PHE A 580 -4.04 -8.72 31.55
CA PHE A 580 -4.87 -8.64 32.74
C PHE A 580 -6.04 -9.63 32.68
N ASN A 581 -6.44 -10.14 33.84
CA ASN A 581 -7.58 -11.06 33.92
C ASN A 581 -8.89 -10.27 33.78
N SER A 582 -9.80 -10.77 32.94
CA SER A 582 -11.18 -10.27 32.88
C SER A 582 -11.85 -10.34 34.26
N GLU A 583 -12.73 -9.38 34.56
CA GLU A 583 -13.54 -9.37 35.79
C GLU A 583 -14.54 -10.54 35.82
N THR A 584 -14.81 -11.18 34.67
CA THR A 584 -15.69 -12.36 34.55
C THR A 584 -14.89 -13.65 34.69
N ALA A 585 -15.26 -14.49 35.66
CA ALA A 585 -14.62 -15.79 35.86
C ALA A 585 -14.84 -16.73 34.66
N GLY A 586 -13.74 -17.09 33.98
CA GLY A 586 -13.74 -18.01 32.84
C GLY A 586 -13.39 -17.35 31.50
N ASP A 587 -13.30 -16.03 31.45
CA ASP A 587 -12.84 -15.29 30.27
C ASP A 587 -11.31 -15.39 30.09
N PRO A 588 -10.81 -15.37 28.84
CA PRO A 588 -9.38 -15.30 28.57
C PRO A 588 -8.76 -13.98 29.08
N PRO A 589 -7.45 -13.97 29.40
CA PRO A 589 -6.75 -12.73 29.72
C PRO A 589 -6.84 -11.75 28.54
N MET A 590 -7.01 -10.48 28.87
CA MET A 590 -7.08 -9.39 27.90
C MET A 590 -5.73 -8.69 27.81
N VAL A 591 -5.40 -8.20 26.63
CA VAL A 591 -4.18 -7.41 26.39
C VAL A 591 -4.53 -5.94 26.47
N ARG A 592 -3.70 -5.16 27.16
CA ARG A 592 -3.83 -3.71 27.25
C ARG A 592 -2.53 -3.04 26.89
N GLN A 593 -2.62 -1.97 26.10
CA GLN A 593 -1.49 -1.10 25.81
C GLN A 593 -1.17 -0.23 27.03
N THR A 594 0.09 -0.19 27.41
CA THR A 594 0.57 0.46 28.64
C THR A 594 1.47 1.65 28.38
N GLY A 595 2.04 1.80 27.19
CA GLY A 595 2.84 2.96 26.81
C GLY A 595 3.52 2.76 25.45
N MET A 596 4.28 3.75 25.02
CA MET A 596 5.18 3.60 23.87
C MET A 596 6.46 2.91 24.33
N LYS A 597 7.00 2.00 23.52
CA LYS A 597 8.17 1.18 23.86
C LYS A 597 9.30 1.39 22.87
N ILE A 598 10.51 1.57 23.38
CA ILE A 598 11.77 1.40 22.63
C ILE A 598 12.42 0.10 23.14
N SER A 599 12.75 -0.81 22.22
CA SER A 599 13.40 -2.09 22.55
C SER A 599 14.73 -2.19 21.81
N LEU A 600 15.82 -2.47 22.51
CA LEU A 600 17.11 -2.78 21.88
C LEU A 600 17.29 -4.29 21.83
N PHE A 601 17.32 -4.86 20.62
CA PHE A 601 17.52 -6.29 20.40
C PHE A 601 18.98 -6.61 20.10
N ASP A 602 19.52 -7.62 20.77
CA ASP A 602 20.79 -8.28 20.44
C ASP A 602 20.49 -9.57 19.68
N ILE A 603 20.93 -9.60 18.42
CA ILE A 603 20.74 -10.70 17.46
C ILE A 603 22.08 -11.34 17.07
N THR A 604 23.13 -11.15 17.88
CA THR A 604 24.47 -11.75 17.63
C THR A 604 24.40 -13.29 17.58
N ASP A 605 23.52 -13.88 18.40
CA ASP A 605 23.13 -15.29 18.30
C ASP A 605 21.72 -15.37 17.70
N PHE A 606 21.65 -15.54 16.38
CA PHE A 606 20.39 -15.62 15.63
C PHE A 606 19.43 -16.71 16.13
N SER A 607 19.94 -17.74 16.81
CA SER A 607 19.12 -18.82 17.37
C SER A 607 18.50 -18.46 18.72
N ASN A 608 19.07 -17.47 19.42
CA ASN A 608 18.63 -16.99 20.72
C ASN A 608 18.66 -15.45 20.79
N PRO A 609 17.86 -14.75 19.97
CA PRO A 609 17.74 -13.29 20.04
C PRO A 609 17.30 -12.83 21.44
N LYS A 610 17.76 -11.66 21.88
CA LYS A 610 17.47 -11.12 23.22
C LYS A 610 17.05 -9.66 23.17
N GLU A 611 16.10 -9.32 24.02
CA GLU A 611 15.80 -7.92 24.35
C GLU A 611 16.83 -7.48 25.40
N LYS A 612 17.79 -6.68 24.96
CA LYS A 612 18.94 -6.24 25.74
C LYS A 612 18.60 -5.11 26.69
N ASP A 613 17.78 -4.18 26.23
CA ASP A 613 17.36 -3.00 26.99
C ASP A 613 15.99 -2.51 26.52
N ILE A 614 15.28 -1.80 27.40
CA ILE A 614 13.90 -1.35 27.18
C ILE A 614 13.72 0.04 27.80
N GLU A 615 13.08 0.94 27.06
CA GLU A 615 12.51 2.18 27.58
C GLU A 615 11.00 2.21 27.33
N ILE A 616 10.22 2.53 28.36
CA ILE A 616 8.77 2.70 28.27
C ILE A 616 8.44 4.17 28.53
N ILE A 617 7.80 4.81 27.55
CA ILE A 617 7.44 6.22 27.58
C ILE A 617 5.94 6.34 27.84
N GLY A 618 5.62 7.07 28.90
CA GLY A 618 4.25 7.42 29.27
C GLY A 618 3.37 6.23 29.64
N GLY A 619 2.06 6.44 29.52
CA GLY A 619 0.99 5.50 29.76
C GLY A 619 0.20 5.17 28.50
N ALA A 620 -0.91 4.45 28.66
CA ALA A 620 -1.87 4.19 27.59
C ALA A 620 -2.27 5.49 26.86
N GLY A 621 -2.25 5.47 25.53
CA GLY A 621 -2.51 6.63 24.67
C GLY A 621 -1.25 7.39 24.23
N THR A 622 -0.09 7.14 24.85
CA THR A 622 1.18 7.71 24.39
C THR A 622 1.49 7.23 22.98
N TYR A 623 1.81 8.14 22.08
CA TYR A 623 2.08 7.83 20.68
C TYR A 623 3.18 8.71 20.10
N SER A 624 3.79 8.22 19.02
CA SER A 624 4.74 8.95 18.18
C SER A 624 4.39 8.76 16.71
N THR A 625 4.61 9.80 15.90
CA THR A 625 4.55 9.72 14.43
C THR A 625 5.47 8.62 13.89
N LEU A 626 6.57 8.32 14.58
CA LEU A 626 7.53 7.26 14.23
C LEU A 626 6.91 5.87 14.07
N MET A 627 5.80 5.62 14.76
CA MET A 627 5.16 4.32 14.72
C MET A 627 4.50 3.99 13.38
N HIS A 628 4.28 4.98 12.51
CA HIS A 628 3.66 4.84 11.19
C HIS A 628 4.36 5.67 10.08
N ASP A 629 5.29 6.54 10.45
CA ASP A 629 6.10 7.33 9.55
C ASP A 629 7.55 7.38 10.07
N HIS A 630 8.33 6.45 9.55
CA HIS A 630 9.76 6.29 9.81
C HIS A 630 10.60 7.58 9.53
N LYS A 631 10.12 8.53 8.71
CA LYS A 631 10.87 9.76 8.36
C LYS A 631 11.03 10.66 9.58
N SER A 632 10.14 10.47 10.56
CA SER A 632 10.23 11.16 11.85
C SER A 632 11.33 10.65 12.78
N LEU A 633 12.02 9.55 12.44
CA LEU A 633 13.22 9.13 13.17
C LEU A 633 14.40 10.02 12.81
N PHE A 634 14.74 10.93 13.73
CA PHE A 634 16.01 11.63 13.73
C PHE A 634 17.16 10.70 14.08
N ARG A 635 18.29 10.85 13.37
CA ARG A 635 19.50 10.07 13.62
C ARG A 635 20.74 10.94 13.48
N HIS A 636 21.69 10.77 14.40
CA HIS A 636 23.05 11.29 14.25
C HIS A 636 24.03 10.16 14.52
N LYS A 637 24.57 9.58 13.44
CA LYS A 637 25.36 8.34 13.48
C LYS A 637 26.60 8.47 14.37
N GLU A 638 27.39 9.53 14.19
CA GLU A 638 28.64 9.71 14.95
C GLU A 638 28.45 9.79 16.47
N ARG A 639 27.32 10.35 16.92
CA ARG A 639 26.96 10.48 18.34
C ARG A 639 26.03 9.38 18.84
N SER A 640 25.61 8.47 17.96
CA SER A 640 24.61 7.44 18.24
C SER A 640 23.30 8.02 18.81
N LEU A 641 22.90 9.20 18.33
CA LEU A 641 21.67 9.85 18.78
C LEU A 641 20.49 9.44 17.90
N PHE A 642 19.36 9.17 18.55
CA PHE A 642 18.08 8.83 17.95
C PHE A 642 17.01 9.70 18.58
N GLY A 643 16.19 10.37 17.78
CA GLY A 643 15.15 11.25 18.29
C GLY A 643 13.87 11.12 17.50
N PHE A 644 12.75 11.50 18.11
CA PHE A 644 11.44 11.43 17.46
C PHE A 644 10.44 12.33 18.19
N PRO A 645 9.40 12.81 17.48
CA PRO A 645 8.28 13.49 18.12
C PRO A 645 7.46 12.56 19.00
N VAL A 646 6.90 13.04 20.10
CA VAL A 646 6.07 12.24 21.01
C VAL A 646 4.96 13.06 21.64
N SER A 647 3.78 12.45 21.76
CA SER A 647 2.64 12.93 22.54
C SER A 647 2.42 11.98 23.70
N VAL A 648 2.68 12.46 24.93
CA VAL A 648 2.69 11.65 26.15
C VAL A 648 1.34 11.74 26.84
N TYR A 649 0.79 10.58 27.18
CA TYR A 649 -0.40 10.44 28.02
C TYR A 649 -0.07 9.62 29.27
N GLU A 650 -0.87 9.77 30.31
CA GLU A 650 -0.76 8.97 31.52
C GLU A 650 -2.13 8.47 31.97
N GLN A 651 -2.13 7.29 32.58
CA GLN A 651 -3.31 6.71 33.19
C GLN A 651 -2.93 6.09 34.54
N LYS A 652 -3.46 6.64 35.64
CA LYS A 652 -3.09 6.23 37.00
C LYS A 652 -3.47 4.79 37.35
N ASP A 653 -4.65 4.36 36.91
CA ASP A 653 -5.14 3.00 37.04
C ASP A 653 -6.13 2.69 35.91
N ILE A 654 -6.52 1.41 35.76
CA ILE A 654 -7.37 0.95 34.65
C ILE A 654 -8.77 1.60 34.62
N LYS A 655 -9.23 2.21 35.72
CA LYS A 655 -10.54 2.87 35.83
C LYS A 655 -10.45 4.39 35.67
N SER A 656 -9.23 4.93 35.65
CA SER A 656 -8.96 6.34 35.49
C SER A 656 -9.05 6.74 34.01
N GLU A 657 -9.41 7.98 33.75
CA GLU A 657 -9.33 8.56 32.40
C GLU A 657 -7.86 8.67 31.95
N ILE A 658 -7.63 8.53 30.65
CA ILE A 658 -6.34 8.79 30.02
C ILE A 658 -6.16 10.31 29.96
N ASN A 659 -5.06 10.83 30.50
CA ASN A 659 -4.80 12.26 30.58
C ASN A 659 -3.62 12.63 29.70
N PHE A 660 -3.79 13.62 28.84
CA PHE A 660 -2.68 14.23 28.12
C PHE A 660 -1.70 14.86 29.11
N VAL A 661 -0.42 14.51 28.99
CA VAL A 661 0.66 15.04 29.83
C VAL A 661 1.33 16.18 29.10
N ASN A 662 1.95 15.92 27.95
CA ASN A 662 2.65 16.91 27.15
C ASN A 662 2.90 16.40 25.73
N GLN A 663 3.31 17.30 24.83
CA GLN A 663 3.78 16.96 23.48
C GLN A 663 5.13 17.63 23.18
N GLY A 664 5.91 17.03 22.29
CA GLY A 664 7.23 17.55 21.96
C GLY A 664 8.08 16.52 21.23
N ALA A 665 9.36 16.42 21.60
CA ALA A 665 10.26 15.40 21.10
C ALA A 665 11.21 14.90 22.18
N MET A 666 11.69 13.68 22.00
CA MET A 666 12.72 13.07 22.86
C MET A 666 13.94 12.70 22.04
N LEU A 667 15.10 12.76 22.68
CA LEU A 667 16.40 12.40 22.12
C LEU A 667 17.08 11.38 23.04
N TYR A 668 17.57 10.29 22.45
CA TYR A 668 18.22 9.19 23.12
C TYR A 668 19.59 8.91 22.50
N THR A 669 20.54 8.47 23.31
CA THR A 669 21.71 7.74 22.84
C THR A 669 21.38 6.26 22.88
N ILE A 670 21.51 5.56 21.76
CA ILE A 670 21.26 4.10 21.70
C ILE A 670 22.51 3.42 21.14
N THR A 671 23.14 2.59 21.97
CA THR A 671 24.37 1.87 21.58
C THR A 671 24.28 0.41 22.02
N ALA A 672 25.00 -0.46 21.31
CA ALA A 672 25.12 -1.86 21.71
C ALA A 672 25.69 -1.98 23.14
N GLU A 673 26.66 -1.16 23.52
CA GLU A 673 27.34 -1.29 24.82
C GLU A 673 26.55 -0.71 25.99
N ASN A 674 25.97 0.49 25.82
CA ASN A 674 25.37 1.25 26.93
C ASN A 674 23.84 1.21 26.96
N GLY A 675 23.20 0.55 26.00
CA GLY A 675 21.74 0.45 25.94
C GLY A 675 21.08 1.75 25.49
N ILE A 676 19.87 1.99 25.97
CA ILE A 676 19.01 3.13 25.66
C ILE A 676 19.17 4.17 26.77
N GLN A 677 19.60 5.38 26.42
CA GLN A 677 19.86 6.45 27.40
C GLN A 677 19.19 7.74 26.96
N LEU A 678 18.23 8.24 27.74
CA LEU A 678 17.61 9.54 27.49
C LEU A 678 18.67 10.64 27.59
N VAL A 679 18.80 11.43 26.53
CA VAL A 679 19.69 12.60 26.45
C VAL A 679 18.92 13.85 26.81
N LYS A 680 17.76 14.05 26.16
CA LYS A 680 17.01 15.30 26.24
C LYS A 680 15.54 15.11 25.95
N GLU A 681 14.72 15.90 26.63
CA GLU A 681 13.31 16.09 26.33
C GLU A 681 13.10 17.53 25.88
N ILE A 682 12.38 17.72 24.78
CA ILE A 682 12.06 19.02 24.21
C ILE A 682 10.55 19.15 24.23
N TRP A 683 10.04 19.83 25.24
CA TRP A 683 8.61 19.95 25.49
C TRP A 683 8.02 21.25 24.94
N ASN A 684 6.80 21.17 24.42
CA ASN A 684 5.99 22.35 24.18
C ASN A 684 5.49 22.94 25.51
N GLU A 685 5.20 24.25 25.51
CA GLU A 685 4.54 24.90 26.64
C GLU A 685 3.06 24.52 26.65
N LYS A 686 2.70 23.59 27.55
CA LYS A 686 1.32 23.17 27.76
C LYS A 686 0.46 24.30 28.31
N GLN A 687 -0.64 24.60 27.61
CA GLN A 687 -1.58 25.66 28.01
C GLN A 687 -2.51 25.19 29.14
N GLU A 688 -2.96 26.12 29.99
CA GLU A 688 -3.91 25.81 31.06
C GLU A 688 -5.24 25.32 30.47
N GLY A 689 -5.63 24.08 30.82
CA GLY A 689 -6.85 23.44 30.32
C GLY A 689 -6.67 22.62 29.03
N GLU A 690 -5.44 22.49 28.52
CA GLU A 690 -5.13 21.62 27.39
C GLU A 690 -5.22 20.14 27.80
N ILE A 691 -6.14 19.41 27.14
CA ILE A 691 -6.49 18.01 27.45
C ILE A 691 -6.15 17.05 26.31
N TYR A 692 -5.69 17.57 25.17
CA TYR A 692 -5.20 16.83 23.99
C TYR A 692 -4.09 17.66 23.34
N GLU A 693 -3.33 17.03 22.46
CA GLU A 693 -2.24 17.62 21.68
C GLU A 693 -2.73 18.69 20.72
N ASP A 694 -1.98 19.78 20.60
CA ASP A 694 -2.24 20.84 19.61
C ASP A 694 -1.45 20.57 18.32
N TRP A 695 -2.19 20.26 17.25
CA TRP A 695 -1.67 19.90 15.94
C TRP A 695 -0.81 21.00 15.28
N GLU A 696 -1.02 22.27 15.62
CA GLU A 696 -0.24 23.39 15.05
C GLU A 696 1.16 23.49 15.65
N THR A 697 1.27 23.16 16.95
CA THR A 697 2.52 23.27 17.72
C THR A 697 3.23 21.93 17.84
N GLN A 698 2.62 20.81 17.44
CA GLN A 698 3.23 19.50 17.48
C GLN A 698 4.52 19.46 16.66
N VAL A 699 5.58 18.90 17.24
CA VAL A 699 6.82 18.62 16.51
C VAL A 699 6.53 17.56 15.46
N GLN A 700 6.88 17.81 14.20
CA GLN A 700 6.68 16.86 13.11
C GLN A 700 7.99 16.13 12.75
N ARG A 701 9.12 16.84 12.85
CA ARG A 701 10.46 16.34 12.52
C ARG A 701 11.51 16.94 13.43
N LEU A 702 12.61 16.22 13.60
CA LEU A 702 13.86 16.79 14.09
C LEU A 702 14.93 16.63 13.02
N LEU A 703 15.82 17.60 12.92
CA LEU A 703 16.98 17.59 12.03
C LEU A 703 18.15 18.30 12.70
N TYR A 704 19.37 18.06 12.26
CA TYR A 704 20.57 18.71 12.75
C TYR A 704 21.35 19.35 11.60
N ILE A 705 22.06 20.42 11.94
CA ILE A 705 23.08 21.04 11.10
C ILE A 705 24.26 21.38 12.01
N ASP A 706 25.40 20.76 11.75
CA ASP A 706 26.58 20.73 12.61
C ASP A 706 26.24 20.34 14.08
N ASN A 707 26.28 21.31 15.01
CA ASN A 707 26.04 21.11 16.43
C ASN A 707 24.66 21.58 16.91
N THR A 708 23.78 21.95 15.99
CA THR A 708 22.47 22.50 16.31
C THR A 708 21.38 21.50 15.94
N LEU A 709 20.50 21.21 16.90
CA LEU A 709 19.29 20.43 16.70
C LEU A 709 18.13 21.38 16.40
N TYR A 710 17.33 21.07 15.39
CA TYR A 710 16.13 21.81 15.04
C TYR A 710 14.90 20.95 15.21
N THR A 711 13.87 21.50 15.84
CA THR A 711 12.53 20.91 15.88
C THR A 711 11.62 21.66 14.91
N VAL A 712 11.03 20.94 13.98
CA VAL A 712 10.16 21.48 12.92
C VAL A 712 8.71 21.22 13.29
N ARG A 713 7.89 22.28 13.24
CA ARG A 713 6.44 22.29 13.50
C ARG A 713 5.75 22.92 12.29
N ARG A 714 4.43 22.77 12.20
CA ARG A 714 3.65 23.44 11.13
C ARG A 714 3.81 24.96 11.15
N ASN A 715 3.85 25.54 12.34
CA ASN A 715 3.93 27.00 12.51
C ASN A 715 5.35 27.55 12.71
N GLY A 716 6.41 26.72 12.65
CA GLY A 716 7.78 27.24 12.76
C GLY A 716 8.87 26.21 13.09
N ILE A 717 10.09 26.73 13.20
CA ILE A 717 11.30 25.95 13.51
C ILE A 717 11.97 26.56 14.75
N GLU A 718 12.38 25.72 15.68
CA GLU A 718 13.15 26.13 16.86
C GLU A 718 14.52 25.44 16.87
N ALA A 719 15.55 26.18 17.26
CA ALA A 719 16.91 25.68 17.42
C ALA A 719 17.21 25.34 18.88
N HIS A 720 17.92 24.24 19.09
CA HIS A 720 18.31 23.71 20.39
C HIS A 720 19.77 23.31 20.35
N GLU A 721 20.43 23.34 21.51
CA GLU A 721 21.71 22.65 21.68
C GLU A 721 21.50 21.14 21.48
N LEU A 722 22.35 20.52 20.65
CA LEU A 722 22.30 19.08 20.36
C LEU A 722 22.82 18.21 21.51
N ASN A 723 23.68 18.77 22.38
CA ASN A 723 24.34 18.06 23.49
C ASN A 723 23.57 18.12 24.81
#